data_AF-A0A1P8WNG2-F1
#
_entry.id   AF-A0A1P8WNG2-F1
#
_cell.length_a   1.000
_cell.length_b   1.000
_cell.length_c   1.000
_cell.angle_alpha   90.00
_cell.angle_beta   90.00
_cell.angle_gamma   90.00
#
_symmetry.space_group_name_H-M   'P 1'
#
loop_
_entity.id
_entity.type
_entity.pdbx_description
1 polymer ?
#
loop_
_entity_poly.entity_id
_entity_poly.type
_entity_poly.pdbx_seq_one_letter_code
_entity_poly.pdbx_strand_id
1 'polypeptide(L)'
;MNCGNILRLLLFVCPATSIVHAGDLPRPVIEQIEDRVSEAISNRGIPGLSLAIGHDNQVCYSKGFGLADVEHDVRASTDTRYRTASIAKSMTAVVVLSLAADGKIDLDAEVQTYCPEFPEKKWPVNVQQLLGHLAGVRHYMNARETKSTQHFYNLKSALRTFRDDPLKHQPGSKYQYTTFGYNLLGSVAEGAADADFVDLLQQRVFAPAGMEQTVVDDQAVIVPHRARGYIRHSADALKKLPRGHNLVAGELYNAALHDTSMKIPGGGLLSTPSDLVRFANAVNTGKLLPEDRVNQMWTSQKTSDNNETGYGLGWRIGQRSGRKVVWHTGGQAGTSTVLLLVPETGTSVALMCNLQNTRLLELASTIVDVIQPPKEVDYSDAIEKLKQAVKIEVEQKQLPAFSISLVDNDRMVWADGSGFQDAKQSRPATSDTVYRVGSVSKLFTDIAVMQLVENDKLDLDAPIQKYLPDFAPKNPFNIPITLRQLMSHRSGLVRESPVGHYFGPDEPTLAATVASLNDTTLVYKPETKTKYSNAAIAVVGAVLEAQFETSHPEWVHQKILAPLGMDGSSFVVSPGVRKNLATGWMRTYDGRRFEAPGFLLGTGPAGNMYSSVTDLSKFLMCLFDKGATSGGRIMSAETFRLMTTPINDANGKPQGFGIGFHIDELDGHTKIGHGGAVYGFSSQLEALPERKLGVAAVSSLDGSNGVVGRLADYALRLMLATQDGKSLPTYRTTGPVPLERAKELVGTYKEVDGDRFTRIGELDGEVFMQRGTYRYNLRAAADDGTILADDSVGFGTEVRLQDANHLLVGDTAFQRLPDSPPAEVPAKWRGLVGEYGWDHNTLYILEDHGQLYALIEWFYYYPLKEVSENEFLFPDYGLYHGEGLKFTRDTDGNAVEVVAAEVKFVRREVGTKDGETFKIEPVKPIDDLRAAALAASPPPEPGNYQDANLVDLTTLDPTIKLDIRYASTNNFTGAVFYKQPRAFMQRPAAEAVVRANKRLKQRGLGLLIHDAYRPWHVTKMFWDATPDELKDFVANPANGSRHNRGCAVDLTLYDLDTGKPIQMVAGYDEFSPRSFPLYPGGTASQRWYRELLRRTMEAEDFTVYEFEWWHFDYKDWKKYRIGNVTFEEIAD
;
A
#
# COMPACT_ATOMS: atom_id res chain seq x y z
N MET A 1 -69.93 -55.63 3.57
CA MET A 1 -70.89 -54.50 3.65
C MET A 1 -70.10 -53.26 4.07
N ASN A 2 -70.26 -52.17 3.31
CA ASN A 2 -70.11 -50.73 3.63
C ASN A 2 -68.98 -50.25 4.58
N CYS A 3 -68.05 -49.43 4.07
CA CYS A 3 -67.99 -47.95 4.20
C CYS A 3 -67.65 -47.48 5.62
N GLY A 4 -66.66 -46.61 5.90
CA GLY A 4 -65.72 -45.84 5.10
C GLY A 4 -65.07 -44.74 5.97
N ASN A 5 -63.89 -44.25 5.55
CA ASN A 5 -63.35 -42.88 5.65
C ASN A 5 -63.10 -42.24 7.05
N ILE A 6 -62.05 -41.46 7.35
CA ILE A 6 -60.87 -40.86 6.68
C ILE A 6 -59.96 -40.34 7.82
N LEU A 7 -58.62 -40.48 7.76
CA LEU A 7 -57.66 -39.36 7.99
C LEU A 7 -56.22 -39.73 7.56
N ARG A 8 -55.59 -38.76 6.91
CA ARG A 8 -54.30 -38.79 6.17
C ARG A 8 -53.08 -39.17 7.03
N LEU A 9 -52.18 -39.98 6.46
CA LEU A 9 -50.78 -40.09 6.90
C LEU A 9 -49.85 -39.80 5.70
N LEU A 10 -48.93 -38.85 5.89
CA LEU A 10 -47.85 -38.52 4.96
C LEU A 10 -46.90 -39.71 4.79
N LEU A 11 -46.64 -40.09 3.54
CA LEU A 11 -45.57 -41.02 3.17
C LEU A 11 -44.21 -40.33 3.33
N PHE A 12 -43.45 -40.71 4.35
CA PHE A 12 -41.99 -40.57 4.35
C PHE A 12 -41.42 -41.65 3.42
N VAL A 13 -40.92 -41.24 2.26
CA VAL A 13 -40.01 -42.07 1.46
C VAL A 13 -38.66 -42.02 2.16
N CYS A 14 -38.30 -43.13 2.80
CA CYS A 14 -36.97 -43.35 3.37
C CYS A 14 -36.00 -43.61 2.19
N PRO A 15 -34.99 -42.77 1.92
CA PRO A 15 -33.96 -43.15 0.97
C PRO A 15 -33.10 -44.24 1.62
N ALA A 16 -32.93 -45.35 0.90
CA ALA A 16 -32.06 -46.43 1.28
C ALA A 16 -30.66 -45.88 1.61
N THR A 17 -30.24 -46.08 2.86
CA THR A 17 -28.85 -45.90 3.29
C THR A 17 -27.99 -46.84 2.48
N SER A 18 -27.33 -46.27 1.46
CA SER A 18 -26.21 -46.90 0.78
C SER A 18 -25.06 -46.93 1.77
N ILE A 19 -24.62 -48.13 2.11
CA ILE A 19 -23.38 -48.35 2.85
C ILE A 19 -22.25 -47.88 1.91
N VAL A 20 -21.74 -46.67 2.16
CA VAL A 20 -20.51 -46.16 1.53
C VAL A 20 -19.36 -47.06 2.01
N HIS A 21 -18.64 -47.70 1.09
CA HIS A 21 -17.41 -48.41 1.44
C HIS A 21 -16.42 -47.41 2.04
N ALA A 22 -15.76 -47.78 3.14
CA ALA A 22 -14.68 -46.99 3.71
C ALA A 22 -13.56 -46.86 2.66
N GLY A 23 -13.45 -45.70 2.01
CA GLY A 23 -12.45 -45.43 0.98
C GLY A 23 -12.90 -44.50 -0.16
N ASP A 24 -14.20 -44.34 -0.42
CA ASP A 24 -14.68 -43.51 -1.55
C ASP A 24 -14.92 -42.04 -1.15
N LEU A 25 -14.57 -41.10 -2.03
CA LEU A 25 -14.88 -39.68 -1.83
C LEU A 25 -16.39 -39.41 -1.89
N PRO A 26 -16.92 -38.45 -1.10
CA PRO A 26 -18.34 -38.08 -1.17
C PRO A 26 -18.73 -37.60 -2.57
N ARG A 27 -19.95 -37.94 -3.02
CA ARG A 27 -20.43 -37.59 -4.36
C ARG A 27 -20.35 -36.09 -4.69
N PRO A 28 -20.70 -35.15 -3.79
CA PRO A 28 -20.56 -33.72 -4.08
C PRO A 28 -19.11 -33.27 -4.30
N VAL A 29 -18.16 -33.90 -3.58
CA VAL A 29 -16.71 -33.64 -3.73
C VAL A 29 -16.25 -34.12 -5.10
N ILE A 30 -16.70 -35.30 -5.54
CA ILE A 30 -16.42 -35.82 -6.88
C ILE A 30 -16.97 -34.89 -7.96
N GLU A 31 -18.21 -34.42 -7.84
CA GLU A 31 -18.82 -33.51 -8.82
C GLU A 31 -18.03 -32.20 -8.94
N GLN A 32 -17.64 -31.60 -7.81
CA GLN A 32 -16.80 -30.41 -7.81
C GLN A 32 -15.44 -30.65 -8.49
N ILE A 33 -14.83 -31.81 -8.26
CA ILE A 33 -13.56 -32.20 -8.92
C ILE A 33 -13.76 -32.36 -10.42
N GLU A 34 -14.83 -33.05 -10.84
CA GLU A 34 -15.15 -33.27 -12.26
C GLU A 34 -15.40 -31.94 -12.99
N ASP A 35 -16.07 -30.98 -12.33
CA ASP A 35 -16.28 -29.64 -12.88
C ASP A 35 -14.96 -28.89 -13.08
N ARG A 36 -14.07 -28.90 -12.09
CA ARG A 36 -12.73 -28.28 -12.19
C ARG A 36 -11.88 -28.88 -13.31
N VAL A 37 -11.96 -30.20 -13.48
CA VAL A 37 -11.24 -30.90 -14.55
C VAL A 37 -11.84 -30.56 -15.91
N SER A 38 -13.16 -30.52 -16.03
CA SER A 38 -13.86 -30.19 -17.27
C SER A 38 -13.60 -28.74 -17.70
N GLU A 39 -13.61 -27.80 -16.74
CA GLU A 39 -13.22 -26.41 -16.94
C GLU A 39 -11.77 -26.31 -17.46
N ALA A 40 -10.84 -27.02 -16.82
CA ALA A 40 -9.45 -27.02 -17.24
C ALA A 40 -9.25 -27.63 -18.64
N ILE A 41 -9.99 -28.69 -18.98
CA ILE A 41 -9.96 -29.31 -20.32
C ILE A 41 -10.43 -28.32 -21.38
N SER A 42 -11.55 -27.64 -21.14
CA SER A 42 -12.12 -26.63 -22.04
C SER A 42 -11.18 -25.45 -22.22
N ASN A 43 -10.77 -24.81 -21.12
CA ASN A 43 -9.95 -23.59 -21.14
C ASN A 43 -8.57 -23.80 -21.76
N ARG A 44 -8.02 -25.01 -21.65
CA ARG A 44 -6.67 -25.34 -22.12
C ARG A 44 -6.67 -26.15 -23.42
N GLY A 45 -7.85 -26.49 -23.95
CA GLY A 45 -8.00 -27.27 -25.19
C GLY A 45 -7.36 -28.65 -25.13
N ILE A 46 -7.43 -29.32 -23.98
CA ILE A 46 -6.81 -30.65 -23.73
C ILE A 46 -7.63 -31.73 -24.44
N PRO A 47 -7.04 -32.55 -25.33
CA PRO A 47 -7.80 -33.60 -26.02
C PRO A 47 -8.26 -34.71 -25.08
N GLY A 48 -7.34 -35.26 -24.28
CA GLY A 48 -7.61 -36.31 -23.31
C GLY A 48 -6.78 -36.15 -22.04
N LEU A 49 -7.43 -36.41 -20.90
CA LEU A 49 -6.83 -36.36 -19.57
C LEU A 49 -7.39 -37.50 -18.71
N SER A 50 -6.53 -38.17 -17.96
CA SER A 50 -6.96 -39.09 -16.92
C SER A 50 -6.46 -38.59 -15.55
N LEU A 51 -7.25 -38.85 -14.51
CA LEU A 51 -6.94 -38.51 -13.13
C LEU A 51 -7.10 -39.71 -12.20
N ALA A 52 -6.30 -39.73 -11.14
CA ALA A 52 -6.54 -40.56 -9.97
C ALA A 52 -6.25 -39.76 -8.70
N ILE A 53 -6.99 -40.08 -7.64
CA ILE A 53 -6.92 -39.48 -6.32
C ILE A 53 -6.69 -40.58 -5.31
N GLY A 54 -5.72 -40.35 -4.44
CA GLY A 54 -5.56 -41.08 -3.20
C GLY A 54 -5.99 -40.24 -2.01
N HIS A 55 -6.60 -40.86 -1.02
CA HIS A 55 -6.88 -40.30 0.31
C HIS A 55 -6.63 -41.39 1.35
N ASP A 56 -6.09 -41.04 2.52
CA ASP A 56 -5.67 -42.01 3.55
C ASP A 56 -4.77 -43.14 2.99
N ASN A 57 -3.90 -42.78 2.03
CA ASN A 57 -3.01 -43.70 1.32
C ASN A 57 -3.71 -44.82 0.52
N GLN A 58 -4.97 -44.61 0.12
CA GLN A 58 -5.72 -45.52 -0.76
C GLN A 58 -6.26 -44.80 -1.98
N VAL A 59 -6.30 -45.46 -3.15
CA VAL A 59 -6.94 -44.90 -4.35
C VAL A 59 -8.45 -44.83 -4.10
N CYS A 60 -9.01 -43.63 -4.05
CA CYS A 60 -10.42 -43.38 -3.71
C CYS A 60 -11.27 -42.94 -4.91
N TYR A 61 -10.64 -42.46 -5.99
CA TYR A 61 -11.34 -42.06 -7.20
C TYR A 61 -10.40 -42.04 -8.42
N SER A 62 -10.88 -42.46 -9.58
CA SER A 62 -10.14 -42.31 -10.85
C SER A 62 -11.09 -42.24 -12.05
N LYS A 63 -10.75 -41.44 -13.06
CA LYS A 63 -11.58 -41.22 -14.25
C LYS A 63 -10.77 -40.72 -15.45
N GLY A 64 -11.21 -41.06 -16.66
CA GLY A 64 -10.73 -40.51 -17.92
C GLY A 64 -11.73 -39.51 -18.53
N PHE A 65 -11.21 -38.47 -19.18
CA PHE A 65 -11.95 -37.38 -19.79
C PHE A 65 -11.42 -37.12 -21.20
N GLY A 66 -12.33 -36.90 -22.16
CA GLY A 66 -11.96 -36.63 -23.55
C GLY A 66 -11.41 -37.86 -24.29
N LEU A 67 -10.49 -37.63 -25.21
CA LEU A 67 -9.98 -38.61 -26.16
C LEU A 67 -8.48 -38.90 -25.95
N ALA A 68 -8.16 -40.16 -25.69
CA ALA A 68 -6.80 -40.68 -25.71
C ALA A 68 -6.19 -40.65 -27.12
N ASP A 69 -7.03 -40.78 -28.15
CA ASP A 69 -6.69 -40.62 -29.56
C ASP A 69 -7.83 -39.91 -30.32
N VAL A 70 -7.55 -38.70 -30.78
CA VAL A 70 -8.46 -37.85 -31.56
C VAL A 70 -8.66 -38.38 -32.98
N GLU A 71 -7.64 -38.98 -33.60
CA GLU A 71 -7.71 -39.46 -34.99
C GLU A 71 -8.64 -40.68 -35.11
N HIS A 72 -8.74 -41.46 -34.03
CA HIS A 72 -9.49 -42.72 -33.99
C HIS A 72 -10.69 -42.69 -33.03
N ASP A 73 -11.05 -41.52 -32.47
CA ASP A 73 -12.14 -41.35 -31.50
C ASP A 73 -12.05 -42.30 -30.28
N VAL A 74 -10.83 -42.55 -29.81
CA VAL A 74 -10.58 -43.42 -28.64
C VAL A 74 -10.72 -42.60 -27.37
N ARG A 75 -11.69 -42.96 -26.52
CA ARG A 75 -11.91 -42.29 -25.23
C ARG A 75 -10.75 -42.53 -24.26
N ALA A 76 -10.39 -41.48 -23.53
CA ALA A 76 -9.53 -41.61 -22.36
C ALA A 76 -10.27 -42.36 -21.24
N SER A 77 -9.54 -43.24 -20.56
CA SER A 77 -10.02 -44.08 -19.46
C SER A 77 -9.00 -44.12 -18.32
N THR A 78 -9.33 -44.85 -17.26
CA THR A 78 -8.41 -45.16 -16.15
C THR A 78 -7.24 -46.02 -16.57
N ASP A 79 -7.38 -46.78 -17.66
CA ASP A 79 -6.33 -47.65 -18.22
C ASP A 79 -5.45 -46.94 -19.26
N THR A 80 -5.82 -45.71 -19.65
CA THR A 80 -5.06 -44.95 -20.63
C THR A 80 -3.66 -44.63 -20.09
N ARG A 81 -2.65 -45.08 -20.83
CA ARG A 81 -1.25 -44.92 -20.48
C ARG A 81 -0.67 -43.69 -21.17
N TYR A 82 -0.17 -42.76 -20.37
CA TYR A 82 0.55 -41.58 -20.85
C TYR A 82 2.01 -41.69 -20.44
N ARG A 83 2.88 -40.98 -21.15
CA ARG A 83 4.27 -40.79 -20.73
C ARG A 83 4.31 -40.13 -19.36
N THR A 84 5.00 -40.75 -18.39
CA THR A 84 5.22 -40.18 -17.06
C THR A 84 6.06 -38.91 -17.12
N ALA A 85 6.89 -38.80 -18.16
CA ALA A 85 7.92 -37.78 -18.30
C ALA A 85 8.73 -37.71 -17.00
N SER A 86 9.01 -36.52 -16.48
CA SER A 86 9.96 -36.38 -15.38
C SER A 86 9.52 -36.98 -14.03
N ILE A 87 8.30 -37.48 -13.89
CA ILE A 87 7.88 -38.25 -12.69
C ILE A 87 8.72 -39.56 -12.56
N ALA A 88 9.28 -40.09 -13.65
CA ALA A 88 10.23 -41.22 -13.61
C ALA A 88 11.44 -40.97 -12.69
N LYS A 89 11.81 -39.71 -12.46
CA LYS A 89 12.89 -39.33 -11.55
C LYS A 89 12.58 -39.73 -10.11
N SER A 90 11.34 -39.53 -9.67
CA SER A 90 10.92 -39.91 -8.32
C SER A 90 11.01 -41.43 -8.11
N MET A 91 10.68 -42.23 -9.13
CA MET A 91 10.85 -43.68 -9.11
C MET A 91 12.32 -44.10 -9.13
N THR A 92 13.14 -43.44 -9.95
CA THR A 92 14.60 -43.64 -9.98
C THR A 92 15.23 -43.33 -8.63
N ALA A 93 14.80 -42.26 -7.97
CA ALA A 93 15.25 -41.91 -6.63
C ALA A 93 14.92 -43.01 -5.61
N VAL A 94 13.72 -43.62 -5.70
CA VAL A 94 13.38 -44.78 -4.86
C VAL A 94 14.30 -45.97 -5.14
N VAL A 95 14.61 -46.29 -6.39
CA VAL A 95 15.58 -47.35 -6.72
C VAL A 95 16.92 -47.09 -6.04
N VAL A 96 17.50 -45.91 -6.25
CA VAL A 96 18.81 -45.54 -5.69
C VAL A 96 18.79 -45.53 -4.16
N LEU A 97 17.76 -44.95 -3.53
CA LEU A 97 17.64 -44.91 -2.08
C LEU A 97 17.36 -46.28 -1.46
N SER A 98 16.68 -47.19 -2.17
CA SER A 98 16.50 -48.56 -1.72
C SER A 98 17.82 -49.34 -1.73
N LEU A 99 18.65 -49.14 -2.75
CA LEU A 99 20.00 -49.70 -2.81
C LEU A 99 20.91 -49.09 -1.74
N ALA A 100 20.72 -47.81 -1.41
CA ALA A 100 21.42 -47.17 -0.29
C ALA A 100 20.98 -47.71 1.08
N ALA A 101 19.68 -48.00 1.25
CA ALA A 101 19.17 -48.66 2.45
C ALA A 101 19.72 -50.09 2.60
N ASP A 102 19.91 -50.80 1.49
CA ASP A 102 20.55 -52.13 1.44
C ASP A 102 22.09 -52.07 1.65
N GLY A 103 22.68 -50.88 1.78
CA GLY A 103 24.14 -50.69 1.89
C GLY A 103 24.92 -50.92 0.59
N LYS A 104 24.24 -51.02 -0.56
CA LYS A 104 24.85 -51.18 -1.88
C LYS A 104 25.32 -49.86 -2.50
N ILE A 105 24.68 -48.76 -2.10
CA ILE A 105 25.06 -47.41 -2.52
C ILE A 105 25.38 -46.57 -1.28
N ASP A 106 26.55 -45.94 -1.28
CA ASP A 106 26.87 -44.81 -0.43
C ASP A 106 26.49 -43.53 -1.17
N LEU A 107 25.65 -42.69 -0.55
CA LEU A 107 25.16 -41.46 -1.16
C LEU A 107 26.26 -40.40 -1.28
N ASP A 108 27.30 -40.48 -0.46
CA ASP A 108 28.43 -39.57 -0.44
C ASP A 108 29.59 -40.04 -1.34
N ALA A 109 29.55 -41.29 -1.81
CA ALA A 109 30.56 -41.83 -2.71
C ALA A 109 30.52 -41.17 -4.09
N GLU A 110 31.71 -41.07 -4.72
CA GLU A 110 31.84 -40.61 -6.09
C GLU A 110 31.13 -41.56 -7.06
N VAL A 111 30.46 -41.00 -8.06
CA VAL A 111 29.63 -41.75 -9.02
C VAL A 111 30.42 -42.79 -9.80
N GLN A 112 31.72 -42.59 -9.98
CA GLN A 112 32.66 -43.50 -10.64
C GLN A 112 32.83 -44.83 -9.91
N THR A 113 32.54 -44.87 -8.60
CA THR A 113 32.52 -46.10 -7.80
C THR A 113 31.56 -47.13 -8.39
N TYR A 114 30.44 -46.66 -8.96
CA TYR A 114 29.38 -47.49 -9.50
C TYR A 114 29.29 -47.42 -11.02
N CYS A 115 29.71 -46.30 -11.64
CA CYS A 115 29.68 -46.09 -13.08
C CYS A 115 31.06 -45.65 -13.59
N PRO A 116 32.03 -46.58 -13.73
CA PRO A 116 33.39 -46.25 -14.17
C PRO A 116 33.44 -45.70 -15.61
N GLU A 117 32.39 -45.85 -16.40
CA GLU A 117 32.27 -45.25 -17.73
C GLU A 117 32.02 -43.74 -17.73
N PHE A 118 31.64 -43.16 -16.59
CA PHE A 118 31.53 -41.71 -16.44
C PHE A 118 32.92 -41.13 -16.11
N PRO A 119 33.54 -40.35 -16.99
CA PRO A 119 34.92 -39.92 -16.80
C PRO A 119 35.07 -39.01 -15.59
N GLU A 120 36.26 -39.00 -14.99
CA GLU A 120 36.63 -38.03 -13.96
C GLU A 120 36.39 -36.59 -14.47
N LYS A 121 35.86 -35.75 -13.59
CA LYS A 121 35.53 -34.35 -13.87
C LYS A 121 36.45 -33.43 -13.11
N LYS A 122 36.43 -32.13 -13.47
CA LYS A 122 37.17 -31.08 -12.75
C LYS A 122 36.90 -31.09 -11.23
N TRP A 123 35.67 -31.42 -10.84
CA TRP A 123 35.26 -31.56 -9.45
C TRP A 123 34.58 -32.93 -9.27
N PRO A 124 34.82 -33.63 -8.14
CA PRO A 124 34.17 -34.90 -7.86
C PRO A 124 32.66 -34.70 -7.68
N VAL A 125 31.88 -35.68 -8.15
CA VAL A 125 30.41 -35.68 -8.08
C VAL A 125 29.98 -36.90 -7.29
N ASN A 126 29.14 -36.71 -6.28
CA ASN A 126 28.55 -37.80 -5.52
C ASN A 126 27.09 -38.10 -5.89
N VAL A 127 26.57 -39.22 -5.41
CA VAL A 127 25.23 -39.72 -5.74
C VAL A 127 24.14 -38.79 -5.18
N GLN A 128 24.30 -38.26 -3.96
CA GLN A 128 23.34 -37.34 -3.36
C GLN A 128 23.19 -36.05 -4.19
N GLN A 129 24.30 -35.50 -4.67
CA GLN A 129 24.30 -34.29 -5.52
C GLN A 129 23.56 -34.54 -6.84
N LEU A 130 23.60 -35.73 -7.41
CA LEU A 130 22.79 -36.07 -8.58
C LEU A 130 21.30 -36.10 -8.24
N LEU A 131 20.93 -36.78 -7.14
CA LEU A 131 19.55 -36.87 -6.67
C LEU A 131 18.95 -35.48 -6.41
N GLY A 132 19.75 -34.59 -5.81
CA GLY A 132 19.37 -33.22 -5.45
C GLY A 132 19.53 -32.16 -6.54
N HIS A 133 19.93 -32.52 -7.78
CA HIS A 133 20.23 -31.56 -8.85
C HIS A 133 21.34 -30.53 -8.50
N LEU A 134 22.34 -30.95 -7.72
CA LEU A 134 23.48 -30.14 -7.31
C LEU A 134 24.79 -30.51 -8.01
N ALA A 135 24.80 -31.56 -8.83
CA ALA A 135 26.00 -32.15 -9.43
C ALA A 135 26.64 -31.33 -10.57
N GLY A 136 25.96 -30.34 -11.14
CA GLY A 136 26.45 -29.57 -12.29
C GLY A 136 26.44 -30.33 -13.63
N VAL A 137 25.86 -31.52 -13.71
CA VAL A 137 25.65 -32.26 -14.97
C VAL A 137 24.64 -31.49 -15.84
N ARG A 138 25.02 -31.14 -17.06
CA ARG A 138 24.19 -30.32 -17.96
C ARG A 138 22.82 -30.94 -18.27
N HIS A 139 21.89 -30.10 -18.70
CA HIS A 139 20.64 -30.54 -19.31
C HIS A 139 20.75 -30.63 -20.85
N TYR A 140 19.62 -30.81 -21.54
CA TYR A 140 19.58 -30.86 -23.00
C TYR A 140 20.08 -29.57 -23.65
N MET A 141 20.83 -29.69 -24.75
CA MET A 141 21.34 -28.53 -25.50
C MET A 141 20.46 -28.13 -26.70
N ASN A 142 19.71 -29.07 -27.28
CA ASN A 142 18.99 -28.81 -28.54
C ASN A 142 17.80 -29.76 -28.78
N ALA A 143 17.11 -29.55 -29.92
CA ALA A 143 15.97 -30.36 -30.35
C ALA A 143 16.30 -31.84 -30.57
N ARG A 144 17.53 -32.15 -31.00
CA ARG A 144 17.97 -33.53 -31.27
C ARG A 144 18.01 -34.36 -29.98
N GLU A 145 18.41 -33.77 -28.86
CA GLU A 145 18.41 -34.46 -27.57
C GLU A 145 17.01 -34.48 -26.91
N THR A 146 16.24 -33.39 -27.04
CA THR A 146 14.91 -33.30 -26.43
C THR A 146 13.83 -34.13 -27.15
N LYS A 147 13.97 -34.31 -28.47
CA LYS A 147 13.04 -35.00 -29.37
C LYS A 147 13.74 -36.05 -30.23
N SER A 148 14.69 -36.78 -29.65
CA SER A 148 15.43 -37.81 -30.39
C SER A 148 14.50 -38.87 -30.95
N THR A 149 14.82 -39.34 -32.15
CA THR A 149 14.22 -40.54 -32.75
C THR A 149 15.21 -41.70 -32.79
N GLN A 150 16.41 -41.52 -32.24
CA GLN A 150 17.40 -42.59 -32.09
C GLN A 150 17.02 -43.50 -30.93
N HIS A 151 17.03 -44.81 -31.20
CA HIS A 151 16.84 -45.86 -30.20
C HIS A 151 18.15 -46.21 -29.49
N PHE A 152 18.08 -46.42 -28.18
CA PHE A 152 19.19 -46.77 -27.30
C PHE A 152 18.85 -48.07 -26.55
N TYR A 153 19.63 -49.12 -26.78
CA TYR A 153 19.33 -50.46 -26.24
C TYR A 153 19.72 -50.66 -24.77
N ASN A 154 20.48 -49.74 -24.18
CA ASN A 154 20.89 -49.78 -22.77
C ASN A 154 21.36 -48.40 -22.29
N LEU A 155 21.39 -48.19 -20.96
CA LEU A 155 21.80 -46.91 -20.38
C LEU A 155 23.26 -46.56 -20.69
N LYS A 156 24.15 -47.55 -20.81
CA LYS A 156 25.56 -47.34 -21.20
C LYS A 156 25.71 -46.69 -22.57
N SER A 157 24.86 -47.02 -23.53
CA SER A 157 24.82 -46.37 -24.84
C SER A 157 24.27 -44.94 -24.75
N ALA A 158 23.25 -44.73 -23.91
CA ALA A 158 22.65 -43.41 -23.69
C ALA A 158 23.61 -42.44 -22.99
N LEU A 159 24.42 -42.94 -22.04
CA LEU A 159 25.41 -42.19 -21.29
C LEU A 159 26.44 -41.48 -22.18
N ARG A 160 26.80 -42.10 -23.32
CA ARG A 160 27.72 -41.51 -24.33
C ARG A 160 27.22 -40.17 -24.90
N THR A 161 25.94 -39.87 -24.78
CA THR A 161 25.35 -38.60 -25.25
C THR A 161 25.90 -37.40 -24.50
N PHE A 162 26.24 -37.56 -23.22
CA PHE A 162 26.61 -36.43 -22.36
C PHE A 162 27.79 -36.66 -21.42
N ARG A 163 28.27 -37.91 -21.26
CA ARG A 163 29.29 -38.24 -20.26
C ARG A 163 30.59 -37.48 -20.42
N ASP A 164 30.94 -37.04 -21.63
CA ASP A 164 32.21 -36.36 -21.92
C ASP A 164 32.09 -34.83 -21.77
N ASP A 165 30.89 -34.30 -21.52
CA ASP A 165 30.67 -32.87 -21.36
C ASP A 165 31.17 -32.32 -20.01
N PRO A 166 31.64 -31.06 -19.95
CA PRO A 166 32.06 -30.44 -18.70
C PRO A 166 30.88 -30.15 -17.77
N LEU A 167 31.16 -30.15 -16.46
CA LEU A 167 30.21 -29.67 -15.45
C LEU A 167 29.96 -28.16 -15.64
N LYS A 168 28.72 -27.73 -15.45
CA LYS A 168 28.31 -26.32 -15.61
C LYS A 168 28.68 -25.43 -14.42
N HIS A 169 28.82 -26.03 -13.25
CA HIS A 169 29.26 -25.36 -12.02
C HIS A 169 29.88 -26.38 -11.07
N GLN A 170 30.51 -25.90 -10.00
CA GLN A 170 31.03 -26.77 -8.94
C GLN A 170 29.88 -27.51 -8.26
N PRO A 171 29.97 -28.82 -8.01
CA PRO A 171 28.94 -29.56 -7.30
C PRO A 171 28.63 -28.95 -5.93
N GLY A 172 27.35 -28.89 -5.56
CA GLY A 172 26.86 -28.24 -4.34
C GLY A 172 26.74 -26.72 -4.40
N SER A 173 27.43 -26.02 -5.32
CA SER A 173 27.41 -24.55 -5.36
C SER A 173 26.13 -23.93 -5.91
N LYS A 174 25.40 -24.66 -6.77
CA LYS A 174 24.16 -24.18 -7.42
C LYS A 174 23.18 -25.32 -7.63
N TYR A 175 21.89 -24.99 -7.61
CA TYR A 175 20.83 -25.88 -8.09
C TYR A 175 20.70 -25.79 -9.62
N GLN A 176 20.75 -26.93 -10.30
CA GLN A 176 20.52 -27.03 -11.73
C GLN A 176 19.74 -28.29 -12.09
N TYR A 177 18.47 -28.12 -12.45
CA TYR A 177 17.63 -29.21 -12.91
C TYR A 177 18.24 -29.93 -14.13
N THR A 178 18.37 -31.25 -14.06
CA THR A 178 18.94 -32.05 -15.15
C THR A 178 18.34 -33.45 -15.26
N THR A 179 17.80 -33.78 -16.43
CA THR A 179 17.44 -35.17 -16.76
C THR A 179 18.66 -36.06 -16.98
N PHE A 180 19.77 -35.53 -17.52
CA PHE A 180 20.96 -36.35 -17.72
C PHE A 180 21.63 -36.76 -16.42
N GLY A 181 21.55 -35.94 -15.36
CA GLY A 181 21.96 -36.37 -14.03
C GLY A 181 21.19 -37.60 -13.53
N TYR A 182 19.88 -37.69 -13.82
CA TYR A 182 19.07 -38.87 -13.49
C TYR A 182 19.35 -40.06 -14.40
N ASN A 183 19.69 -39.83 -15.66
CA ASN A 183 20.16 -40.92 -16.53
C ASN A 183 21.46 -41.54 -15.99
N LEU A 184 22.38 -40.71 -15.48
CA LEU A 184 23.58 -41.18 -14.79
C LEU A 184 23.24 -41.94 -13.50
N LEU A 185 22.25 -41.49 -12.72
CA LEU A 185 21.76 -42.24 -11.56
C LEU A 185 21.25 -43.63 -11.93
N GLY A 186 20.63 -43.79 -13.10
CA GLY A 186 20.24 -45.10 -13.60
C GLY A 186 21.44 -46.02 -13.80
N SER A 187 22.50 -45.54 -14.46
CA SER A 187 23.75 -46.32 -14.63
C SER A 187 24.48 -46.59 -13.32
N VAL A 188 24.43 -45.66 -12.35
CA VAL A 188 24.92 -45.88 -10.98
C VAL A 188 24.15 -47.02 -10.30
N ALA A 189 22.83 -47.06 -10.45
CA ALA A 189 22.01 -48.13 -9.89
C ALA A 189 22.31 -49.50 -10.53
N GLU A 190 22.48 -49.55 -11.86
CA GLU A 190 22.86 -50.79 -12.57
C GLU A 190 24.19 -51.33 -12.06
N GLY A 191 25.22 -50.47 -11.97
CA GLY A 191 26.55 -50.88 -11.52
C GLY A 191 26.61 -51.27 -10.04
N ALA A 192 25.83 -50.61 -9.17
CA ALA A 192 25.78 -50.96 -7.75
C ALA A 192 25.02 -52.27 -7.47
N ALA A 193 24.04 -52.62 -8.30
CA ALA A 193 23.21 -53.80 -8.10
C ALA A 193 23.60 -55.01 -8.97
N ASP A 194 24.44 -54.80 -9.99
CA ASP A 194 24.72 -55.77 -11.06
C ASP A 194 23.44 -56.31 -11.72
N ALA A 195 22.52 -55.39 -12.06
CA ALA A 195 21.21 -55.70 -12.62
C ALA A 195 20.74 -54.63 -13.61
N ASP A 196 19.89 -54.99 -14.58
CA ASP A 196 19.30 -54.03 -15.52
C ASP A 196 18.39 -53.02 -14.81
N PHE A 197 18.42 -51.75 -15.23
CA PHE A 197 17.65 -50.70 -14.57
C PHE A 197 16.13 -50.92 -14.63
N VAL A 198 15.62 -51.53 -15.69
CA VAL A 198 14.19 -51.84 -15.84
C VAL A 198 13.79 -52.96 -14.87
N ASP A 199 14.66 -53.97 -14.68
CA ASP A 199 14.45 -55.01 -13.67
C ASP A 199 14.46 -54.42 -12.25
N LEU A 200 15.36 -53.48 -11.97
CA LEU A 200 15.38 -52.76 -10.70
C LEU A 200 14.09 -51.96 -10.46
N LEU A 201 13.58 -51.25 -11.47
CA LEU A 201 12.27 -50.58 -11.38
C LEU A 201 11.15 -51.58 -11.08
N GLN A 202 11.13 -52.73 -11.76
CA GLN A 202 10.11 -53.75 -11.53
C GLN A 202 10.18 -54.30 -10.10
N GLN A 203 11.37 -54.66 -9.62
CA GLN A 203 11.58 -55.32 -8.33
C GLN A 203 11.44 -54.37 -7.13
N ARG A 204 11.91 -53.12 -7.27
CA ARG A 204 12.00 -52.17 -6.15
C ARG A 204 10.86 -51.15 -6.13
N VAL A 205 10.16 -50.95 -7.25
CA VAL A 205 9.11 -49.92 -7.37
C VAL A 205 7.80 -50.53 -7.82
N PHE A 206 7.73 -51.08 -9.03
CA PHE A 206 6.44 -51.40 -9.65
C PHE A 206 5.71 -52.55 -8.96
N ALA A 207 6.36 -53.69 -8.76
CA ALA A 207 5.73 -54.84 -8.10
C ALA A 207 5.38 -54.54 -6.62
N PRO A 208 6.27 -53.95 -5.80
CA PRO A 208 5.92 -53.62 -4.41
C PRO A 208 4.82 -52.57 -4.30
N ALA A 209 4.76 -51.57 -5.18
CA ALA A 209 3.71 -50.56 -5.17
C ALA A 209 2.40 -51.02 -5.84
N GLY A 210 2.39 -52.13 -6.58
CA GLY A 210 1.23 -52.60 -7.34
C GLY A 210 0.96 -51.77 -8.60
N MET A 211 2.01 -51.31 -9.28
CA MET A 211 1.94 -50.52 -10.51
C MET A 211 1.91 -51.41 -11.75
N GLU A 212 0.84 -52.17 -11.93
CA GLU A 212 0.73 -53.21 -12.97
C GLU A 212 0.61 -52.67 -14.40
N GLN A 213 0.31 -51.38 -14.58
CA GLN A 213 0.14 -50.73 -15.88
C GLN A 213 1.38 -49.93 -16.30
N THR A 214 2.38 -49.80 -15.43
CA THR A 214 3.58 -48.99 -15.67
C THR A 214 4.62 -49.81 -16.42
N VAL A 215 5.09 -49.27 -17.56
CA VAL A 215 6.03 -49.95 -18.47
C VAL A 215 7.00 -48.95 -19.11
N VAL A 216 8.06 -49.45 -19.74
CA VAL A 216 8.95 -48.62 -20.57
C VAL A 216 8.22 -48.15 -21.83
N ASP A 217 8.43 -46.90 -22.24
CA ASP A 217 7.87 -46.35 -23.49
C ASP A 217 8.67 -46.82 -24.72
N ASP A 218 8.58 -48.11 -25.05
CA ASP A 218 9.23 -48.70 -26.22
C ASP A 218 8.37 -48.51 -27.48
N GLN A 219 8.88 -47.79 -28.48
CA GLN A 219 8.17 -47.51 -29.73
C GLN A 219 8.01 -48.75 -30.63
N ALA A 220 8.84 -49.78 -30.46
CA ALA A 220 8.78 -51.02 -31.24
C ALA A 220 7.78 -52.05 -30.68
N VAL A 221 7.41 -51.92 -29.40
CA VAL A 221 6.51 -52.84 -28.71
C VAL A 221 5.07 -52.34 -28.77
N ILE A 222 4.13 -53.29 -28.95
CA ILE A 222 2.70 -53.01 -28.84
C ILE A 222 2.35 -52.81 -27.37
N VAL A 223 2.01 -51.58 -27.00
CA VAL A 223 1.57 -51.23 -25.65
C VAL A 223 0.07 -50.89 -25.70
N PRO A 224 -0.81 -51.74 -25.14
CA PRO A 224 -2.24 -51.45 -25.04
C PRO A 224 -2.51 -50.13 -24.33
N HIS A 225 -3.57 -49.44 -24.73
CA HIS A 225 -4.04 -48.18 -24.13
C HIS A 225 -3.02 -47.02 -24.15
N ARG A 226 -1.97 -47.08 -24.97
CA ARG A 226 -1.01 -45.98 -25.17
C ARG A 226 -1.72 -44.78 -25.80
N ALA A 227 -1.70 -43.64 -25.11
CA ALA A 227 -2.30 -42.40 -25.61
C ALA A 227 -1.51 -41.80 -26.79
N ARG A 228 -2.22 -41.22 -27.75
CA ARG A 228 -1.65 -40.42 -28.84
C ARG A 228 -1.36 -39.01 -28.32
N GLY A 229 -0.14 -38.52 -28.51
CA GLY A 229 0.30 -37.22 -28.01
C GLY A 229 0.07 -36.07 -28.98
N TYR A 230 -0.29 -34.90 -28.47
CA TYR A 230 -0.61 -33.70 -29.24
C TYR A 230 0.14 -32.45 -28.79
N ILE A 231 0.14 -31.44 -29.65
CA ILE A 231 0.68 -30.10 -29.40
C ILE A 231 -0.27 -29.02 -29.95
N ARG A 232 -0.29 -27.85 -29.30
CA ARG A 232 -0.83 -26.60 -29.83
C ARG A 232 0.26 -25.54 -29.83
N HIS A 233 0.41 -24.79 -30.91
CA HIS A 233 1.43 -23.73 -30.99
C HIS A 233 0.86 -22.36 -30.63
N SER A 234 1.60 -21.56 -29.85
CA SER A 234 1.31 -20.13 -29.70
C SER A 234 1.75 -19.35 -30.94
N ALA A 235 1.20 -18.16 -31.15
CA ALA A 235 1.60 -17.28 -32.24
C ALA A 235 3.13 -17.02 -32.24
N ASP A 236 3.74 -16.84 -31.07
CA ASP A 236 5.19 -16.65 -30.95
C ASP A 236 6.00 -17.93 -31.21
N ALA A 237 5.46 -19.10 -30.88
CA ALA A 237 6.12 -20.37 -31.20
C ALA A 237 6.19 -20.58 -32.72
N LEU A 238 5.14 -20.18 -33.44
CA LEU A 238 5.08 -20.27 -34.90
C LEU A 238 6.10 -19.36 -35.60
N LYS A 239 6.36 -18.16 -35.07
CA LYS A 239 7.39 -17.23 -35.60
C LYS A 239 8.80 -17.84 -35.65
N LYS A 240 9.06 -18.89 -34.85
CA LYS A 240 10.36 -19.59 -34.78
C LYS A 240 10.49 -20.72 -35.80
N LEU A 241 9.41 -21.06 -36.51
CA LEU A 241 9.42 -22.09 -37.55
C LEU A 241 9.92 -21.52 -38.88
N PRO A 242 10.41 -22.36 -39.79
CA PRO A 242 10.77 -21.94 -41.14
C PRO A 242 9.61 -21.20 -41.84
N ARG A 243 9.94 -20.17 -42.62
CA ARG A 243 8.94 -19.45 -43.43
C ARG A 243 8.22 -20.44 -44.35
N GLY A 244 6.89 -20.35 -44.42
CA GLY A 244 6.04 -21.22 -45.24
C GLY A 244 5.44 -22.44 -44.52
N HIS A 245 5.47 -22.49 -43.19
CA HIS A 245 4.68 -23.51 -42.46
C HIS A 245 3.17 -23.26 -42.62
N ASN A 246 2.37 -24.32 -42.59
CA ASN A 246 0.91 -24.24 -42.66
C ASN A 246 0.21 -24.34 -41.28
N LEU A 247 0.99 -24.27 -40.18
CA LEU A 247 0.44 -24.32 -38.83
C LEU A 247 -0.21 -22.99 -38.43
N VAL A 248 -1.35 -23.08 -37.75
CA VAL A 248 -2.16 -21.97 -37.22
C VAL A 248 -2.07 -21.98 -35.70
N ALA A 249 -1.99 -20.78 -35.12
CA ALA A 249 -1.89 -20.64 -33.67
C ALA A 249 -3.15 -21.18 -32.99
N GLY A 250 -2.97 -21.94 -31.91
CA GLY A 250 -4.06 -22.54 -31.14
C GLY A 250 -4.65 -23.81 -31.72
N GLU A 251 -4.39 -24.18 -32.97
CA GLU A 251 -4.87 -25.45 -33.55
C GLU A 251 -4.14 -26.68 -32.99
N LEU A 252 -4.81 -27.83 -33.04
CA LEU A 252 -4.32 -29.11 -32.52
C LEU A 252 -3.54 -29.85 -33.60
N TYR A 253 -2.33 -30.30 -33.26
CA TYR A 253 -1.49 -31.09 -34.15
C TYR A 253 -0.93 -32.32 -33.44
N ASN A 254 -0.63 -33.38 -34.20
CA ASN A 254 0.10 -34.53 -33.71
C ASN A 254 1.48 -34.10 -33.18
N ALA A 255 1.86 -34.61 -32.00
CA ALA A 255 3.21 -34.41 -31.49
C ALA A 255 4.23 -35.19 -32.34
N ALA A 256 5.45 -34.65 -32.43
CA ALA A 256 6.53 -35.30 -33.16
C ALA A 256 6.89 -36.68 -32.57
N LEU A 257 7.31 -37.61 -33.43
CA LEU A 257 7.87 -38.89 -33.01
C LEU A 257 9.05 -38.65 -32.05
N HIS A 258 9.08 -39.40 -30.96
CA HIS A 258 10.09 -39.27 -29.93
C HIS A 258 10.35 -40.63 -29.32
N ASP A 259 11.58 -41.12 -29.48
CA ASP A 259 12.09 -42.31 -28.80
C ASP A 259 12.71 -41.88 -27.46
N THR A 260 12.24 -42.51 -26.37
CA THR A 260 12.59 -42.12 -25.00
C THR A 260 13.56 -43.09 -24.34
N SER A 261 14.03 -44.10 -25.07
CA SER A 261 14.95 -45.14 -24.58
C SER A 261 16.25 -44.56 -24.00
N MET A 262 16.71 -43.40 -24.49
CA MET A 262 17.89 -42.72 -23.92
C MET A 262 17.72 -42.29 -22.45
N LYS A 263 16.48 -42.17 -21.97
CA LYS A 263 16.14 -41.45 -20.74
C LYS A 263 15.15 -42.21 -19.87
N ILE A 264 15.20 -43.54 -19.86
CA ILE A 264 14.33 -44.36 -19.01
C ILE A 264 14.30 -43.86 -17.55
N PRO A 265 15.44 -43.62 -16.86
CA PRO A 265 15.45 -43.12 -15.48
C PRO A 265 14.88 -41.68 -15.37
N GLY A 266 15.12 -40.88 -16.40
CA GLY A 266 14.77 -39.47 -16.42
C GLY A 266 13.35 -39.14 -16.88
N GLY A 267 12.70 -40.03 -17.62
CA GLY A 267 11.34 -39.86 -18.16
C GLY A 267 10.91 -40.79 -19.30
N GLY A 268 11.45 -42.00 -19.40
CA GLY A 268 11.15 -42.93 -20.50
C GLY A 268 10.09 -43.99 -20.17
N LEU A 269 9.15 -43.70 -19.27
CA LEU A 269 8.10 -44.64 -18.83
C LEU A 269 6.71 -44.19 -19.30
N LEU A 270 5.81 -45.17 -19.47
CA LEU A 270 4.37 -45.01 -19.56
C LEU A 270 3.72 -45.45 -18.25
N SER A 271 2.67 -44.77 -17.81
CA SER A 271 1.89 -45.13 -16.62
C SER A 271 0.45 -44.66 -16.75
N THR A 272 -0.40 -45.13 -15.84
CA THR A 272 -1.71 -44.56 -15.56
C THR A 272 -1.63 -43.64 -14.33
N PRO A 273 -2.58 -42.71 -14.14
CA PRO A 273 -2.67 -41.92 -12.91
C PRO A 273 -2.82 -42.79 -11.66
N SER A 274 -3.59 -43.89 -11.74
CA SER A 274 -3.82 -44.79 -10.61
C SER A 274 -2.54 -45.47 -10.14
N ASP A 275 -1.66 -45.87 -11.06
CA ASP A 275 -0.34 -46.40 -10.70
C ASP A 275 0.56 -45.35 -10.05
N LEU A 276 0.50 -44.09 -10.50
CA LEU A 276 1.26 -43.00 -9.87
C LEU A 276 0.77 -42.68 -8.46
N VAL A 277 -0.55 -42.77 -8.20
CA VAL A 277 -1.12 -42.67 -6.85
C VAL A 277 -0.65 -43.84 -5.98
N ARG A 278 -0.69 -45.07 -6.50
CA ARG A 278 -0.17 -46.25 -5.79
C ARG A 278 1.31 -46.10 -5.43
N PHE A 279 2.12 -45.58 -6.34
CA PHE A 279 3.51 -45.23 -6.09
C PHE A 279 3.64 -44.23 -4.92
N ALA A 280 2.94 -43.10 -4.98
CA ALA A 280 2.98 -42.10 -3.92
C ALA A 280 2.58 -42.69 -2.55
N ASN A 281 1.50 -43.47 -2.52
CA ASN A 281 1.01 -44.12 -1.30
C ASN A 281 2.02 -45.13 -0.75
N ALA A 282 2.68 -45.90 -1.62
CA ALA A 282 3.71 -46.87 -1.22
C ALA A 282 4.99 -46.19 -0.70
N VAL A 283 5.36 -45.01 -1.22
CA VAL A 283 6.43 -44.20 -0.63
C VAL A 283 5.99 -43.67 0.75
N ASN A 284 4.79 -43.08 0.84
CA ASN A 284 4.30 -42.43 2.05
C ASN A 284 4.10 -43.38 3.24
N THR A 285 3.72 -44.63 2.95
CA THR A 285 3.50 -45.66 3.97
C THR A 285 4.78 -46.41 4.37
N GLY A 286 5.95 -46.00 3.84
CA GLY A 286 7.22 -46.67 4.09
C GLY A 286 7.34 -48.06 3.45
N LYS A 287 6.46 -48.38 2.49
CA LYS A 287 6.46 -49.68 1.81
C LYS A 287 7.66 -49.84 0.87
N LEU A 288 8.11 -48.75 0.25
CA LEU A 288 9.23 -48.77 -0.70
C LEU A 288 10.58 -48.40 -0.07
N LEU A 289 10.58 -47.62 1.01
CA LEU A 289 11.77 -47.10 1.68
C LEU A 289 11.51 -47.02 3.18
N PRO A 290 12.54 -47.22 4.03
CA PRO A 290 12.42 -46.96 5.46
C PRO A 290 12.20 -45.45 5.73
N GLU A 291 11.62 -45.14 6.88
CA GLU A 291 11.13 -43.79 7.22
C GLU A 291 12.23 -42.72 7.16
N ASP A 292 13.45 -43.03 7.60
CA ASP A 292 14.60 -42.13 7.53
C ASP A 292 14.94 -41.73 6.09
N ARG A 293 14.83 -42.66 5.15
CA ARG A 293 15.06 -42.41 3.72
C ARG A 293 13.92 -41.65 3.06
N VAL A 294 12.67 -41.88 3.48
CA VAL A 294 11.53 -41.06 3.05
C VAL A 294 11.70 -39.61 3.56
N ASN A 295 12.10 -39.43 4.81
CA ASN A 295 12.38 -38.12 5.39
C ASN A 295 13.55 -37.42 4.69
N GLN A 296 14.61 -38.14 4.34
CA GLN A 296 15.72 -37.61 3.54
C GLN A 296 15.25 -37.23 2.13
N MET A 297 14.43 -38.07 1.50
CA MET A 297 13.85 -37.83 0.17
C MET A 297 13.02 -36.55 0.12
N TRP A 298 12.29 -36.24 1.19
CA TRP A 298 11.43 -35.07 1.30
C TRP A 298 12.02 -33.93 2.17
N THR A 299 13.34 -33.87 2.28
CA THR A 299 14.06 -32.74 2.86
C THR A 299 14.69 -31.92 1.73
N SER A 300 14.45 -30.60 1.71
CA SER A 300 15.03 -29.72 0.69
C SER A 300 16.54 -29.77 0.78
N GLN A 301 17.19 -30.06 -0.34
CA GLN A 301 18.64 -29.96 -0.43
C GLN A 301 19.07 -28.51 -0.32
N LYS A 302 20.32 -28.30 0.10
CA LYS A 302 20.91 -26.98 0.26
C LYS A 302 22.16 -26.84 -0.59
N THR A 303 22.39 -25.65 -1.10
CA THR A 303 23.67 -25.28 -1.72
C THR A 303 24.74 -25.08 -0.65
N SER A 304 26.01 -25.00 -1.07
CA SER A 304 27.16 -24.84 -0.18
C SER A 304 27.15 -23.55 0.66
N ASP A 305 26.36 -22.56 0.25
CA ASP A 305 26.07 -21.32 0.98
C ASP A 305 24.79 -21.39 1.83
N ASN A 306 24.30 -22.61 2.10
CA ASN A 306 23.17 -22.94 2.96
C ASN A 306 21.79 -22.44 2.45
N ASN A 307 21.66 -22.07 1.19
CA ASN A 307 20.36 -21.73 0.58
C ASN A 307 19.54 -22.98 0.27
N GLU A 308 18.24 -22.97 0.62
CA GLU A 308 17.33 -24.07 0.27
C GLU A 308 16.97 -24.06 -1.22
N THR A 309 16.97 -25.24 -1.83
CA THR A 309 16.68 -25.42 -3.27
C THR A 309 15.19 -25.63 -3.57
N GLY A 310 14.37 -25.98 -2.58
CA GLY A 310 12.98 -26.42 -2.77
C GLY A 310 12.86 -27.77 -3.48
N TYR A 311 13.96 -28.53 -3.59
CA TYR A 311 14.03 -29.84 -4.23
C TYR A 311 14.72 -30.83 -3.29
N GLY A 312 14.07 -31.97 -3.03
CA GLY A 312 14.61 -33.09 -2.27
C GLY A 312 15.28 -34.11 -3.18
N LEU A 313 15.26 -35.39 -2.79
CA LEU A 313 15.83 -36.46 -3.60
C LEU A 313 14.76 -37.00 -4.56
N GLY A 314 14.58 -36.33 -5.70
CA GLY A 314 13.60 -36.75 -6.73
C GLY A 314 12.20 -36.16 -6.56
N TRP A 315 12.02 -35.20 -5.66
CA TRP A 315 10.74 -34.52 -5.40
C TRP A 315 10.95 -33.02 -5.22
N ARG A 316 9.99 -32.21 -5.68
CA ARG A 316 9.84 -30.83 -5.23
C ARG A 316 9.15 -30.82 -3.86
N ILE A 317 9.48 -29.83 -3.04
CA ILE A 317 8.99 -29.70 -1.67
C ILE A 317 8.45 -28.29 -1.47
N GLY A 318 7.33 -28.18 -0.77
CA GLY A 318 6.68 -26.92 -0.46
C GLY A 318 5.65 -27.07 0.65
N GLN A 319 4.85 -26.02 0.82
CA GLN A 319 3.78 -25.94 1.81
C GLN A 319 2.52 -25.46 1.10
N ARG A 320 1.36 -26.03 1.40
CA ARG A 320 0.06 -25.57 0.91
C ARG A 320 -0.99 -25.74 2.01
N SER A 321 -1.84 -24.74 2.21
CA SER A 321 -2.94 -24.85 3.18
C SER A 321 -2.47 -25.26 4.60
N GLY A 322 -1.27 -24.82 4.99
CA GLY A 322 -0.62 -25.16 6.27
C GLY A 322 -0.03 -26.57 6.37
N ARG A 323 0.06 -27.33 5.27
CA ARG A 323 0.54 -28.72 5.22
C ARG A 323 1.73 -28.88 4.28
N LYS A 324 2.65 -29.81 4.60
CA LYS A 324 3.74 -30.16 3.69
C LYS A 324 3.16 -30.76 2.41
N VAL A 325 3.70 -30.32 1.28
CA VAL A 325 3.36 -30.91 -0.03
C VAL A 325 4.64 -31.30 -0.75
N VAL A 326 4.62 -32.48 -1.35
CA VAL A 326 5.70 -32.99 -2.20
C VAL A 326 5.12 -33.34 -3.57
N TRP A 327 5.81 -32.96 -4.64
CA TRP A 327 5.30 -33.21 -5.98
C TRP A 327 6.40 -33.34 -7.02
N HIS A 328 6.06 -33.87 -8.18
CA HIS A 328 6.87 -33.74 -9.37
C HIS A 328 5.97 -33.53 -10.61
N THR A 329 6.35 -32.59 -11.48
CA THR A 329 5.68 -32.37 -12.77
C THR A 329 6.47 -33.02 -13.90
N GLY A 330 5.79 -33.42 -14.97
CA GLY A 330 6.42 -33.97 -16.16
C GLY A 330 5.97 -33.24 -17.41
N GLY A 331 6.92 -32.94 -18.29
CA GLY A 331 6.66 -32.39 -19.62
C GLY A 331 7.53 -33.07 -20.64
N GLN A 332 6.94 -33.51 -21.74
CA GLN A 332 7.62 -34.20 -22.83
C GLN A 332 6.81 -34.09 -24.12
N ALA A 333 7.39 -34.48 -25.25
CA ALA A 333 6.68 -34.50 -26.53
C ALA A 333 5.33 -35.22 -26.41
N GLY A 334 4.25 -34.47 -26.61
CA GLY A 334 2.87 -34.97 -26.58
C GLY A 334 2.27 -35.25 -25.20
N THR A 335 2.89 -34.85 -24.09
CA THR A 335 2.34 -35.12 -22.74
C THR A 335 2.65 -34.01 -21.75
N SER A 336 1.77 -33.89 -20.74
CA SER A 336 2.02 -33.16 -19.50
C SER A 336 1.44 -33.95 -18.33
N THR A 337 2.16 -34.01 -17.23
CA THR A 337 1.81 -34.83 -16.06
C THR A 337 2.13 -34.11 -14.75
N VAL A 338 1.43 -34.51 -13.68
CA VAL A 338 1.79 -34.15 -12.30
C VAL A 338 1.43 -35.28 -11.36
N LEU A 339 2.28 -35.49 -10.35
CA LEU A 339 1.99 -36.28 -9.16
C LEU A 339 2.26 -35.39 -7.96
N LEU A 340 1.25 -35.20 -7.11
CA LEU A 340 1.34 -34.42 -5.87
C LEU A 340 0.88 -35.30 -4.70
N LEU A 341 1.52 -35.14 -3.55
CA LEU A 341 1.21 -35.83 -2.30
C LEU A 341 1.26 -34.84 -1.12
N VAL A 342 0.27 -34.94 -0.24
CA VAL A 342 0.24 -34.37 1.11
C VAL A 342 0.56 -35.51 2.09
N PRO A 343 1.80 -35.62 2.60
CA PRO A 343 2.22 -36.77 3.41
C PRO A 343 1.36 -36.99 4.65
N GLU A 344 1.01 -35.92 5.36
CA GLU A 344 0.32 -35.94 6.66
C GLU A 344 -1.05 -36.64 6.61
N THR A 345 -1.72 -36.57 5.46
CA THR A 345 -3.09 -37.08 5.26
C THR A 345 -3.16 -38.15 4.18
N GLY A 346 -1.99 -38.60 3.68
CA GLY A 346 -1.91 -39.61 2.63
C GLY A 346 -2.68 -39.27 1.36
N THR A 347 -2.85 -37.98 1.06
CA THR A 347 -3.63 -37.53 -0.09
C THR A 347 -2.76 -37.23 -1.28
N SER A 348 -3.02 -37.93 -2.36
CA SER A 348 -2.25 -37.80 -3.59
C SER A 348 -3.16 -37.54 -4.78
N VAL A 349 -2.68 -36.74 -5.72
CA VAL A 349 -3.40 -36.45 -6.97
C VAL A 349 -2.43 -36.65 -8.13
N ALA A 350 -2.80 -37.54 -9.03
CA ALA A 350 -2.09 -37.75 -10.29
C ALA A 350 -2.98 -37.27 -11.45
N LEU A 351 -2.42 -36.42 -12.31
CA LEU A 351 -3.06 -35.99 -13.55
C LEU A 351 -2.11 -36.26 -14.70
N MET A 352 -2.62 -36.86 -15.78
CA MET A 352 -1.86 -37.15 -16.98
C MET A 352 -2.70 -36.79 -18.20
N CYS A 353 -2.16 -35.98 -19.10
CA CYS A 353 -2.87 -35.59 -20.33
C CYS A 353 -1.98 -35.75 -21.56
N ASN A 354 -2.63 -35.96 -22.71
CA ASN A 354 -1.96 -36.14 -24.00
C ASN A 354 -1.71 -34.82 -24.75
N LEU A 355 -1.61 -33.69 -24.03
CA LEU A 355 -1.24 -32.40 -24.59
C LEU A 355 0.08 -31.93 -24.00
N GLN A 356 1.01 -31.54 -24.88
CA GLN A 356 2.30 -30.96 -24.50
C GLN A 356 2.14 -29.53 -23.96
N ASN A 357 2.96 -29.17 -22.97
CA ASN A 357 3.08 -27.82 -22.38
C ASN A 357 1.83 -27.36 -21.61
N THR A 358 1.10 -28.27 -20.98
CA THR A 358 -0.06 -27.99 -20.14
C THR A 358 0.34 -27.92 -18.67
N ARG A 359 -0.01 -26.83 -17.97
CA ARG A 359 0.30 -26.65 -16.54
C ARG A 359 -0.72 -27.38 -15.66
N LEU A 360 -0.40 -28.57 -15.16
CA LEU A 360 -1.34 -29.39 -14.38
C LEU A 360 -1.24 -29.24 -12.85
N LEU A 361 -0.14 -28.68 -12.33
CA LEU A 361 0.09 -28.59 -10.88
C LEU A 361 -1.02 -27.83 -10.16
N GLU A 362 -1.40 -26.66 -10.67
CA GLU A 362 -2.47 -25.84 -10.11
C GLU A 362 -3.78 -26.63 -9.99
N LEU A 363 -4.16 -27.35 -11.06
CA LEU A 363 -5.36 -28.18 -11.06
C LEU A 363 -5.25 -29.28 -9.98
N ALA A 364 -4.13 -30.00 -9.92
CA ALA A 364 -3.92 -31.02 -8.89
C ALA A 364 -4.04 -30.44 -7.47
N SER A 365 -3.49 -29.24 -7.25
CA SER A 365 -3.54 -28.61 -5.95
C SER A 365 -4.93 -28.08 -5.59
N THR A 366 -5.71 -27.56 -6.54
CA THR A 366 -7.13 -27.23 -6.29
C THR A 366 -7.97 -28.45 -5.95
N ILE A 367 -7.67 -29.61 -6.57
CA ILE A 367 -8.32 -30.88 -6.23
C ILE A 367 -7.96 -31.28 -4.79
N VAL A 368 -6.70 -31.12 -4.37
CA VAL A 368 -6.32 -31.34 -2.97
C VAL A 368 -7.08 -30.42 -2.02
N ASP A 369 -7.25 -29.14 -2.33
CA ASP A 369 -8.00 -28.22 -1.45
C ASP A 369 -9.49 -28.57 -1.38
N VAL A 370 -10.06 -29.16 -2.42
CA VAL A 370 -11.44 -29.68 -2.43
C VAL A 370 -11.58 -30.90 -1.51
N ILE A 371 -10.58 -31.80 -1.51
CA ILE A 371 -10.57 -32.99 -0.64
C ILE A 371 -10.27 -32.60 0.82
N GLN A 372 -9.33 -31.67 0.99
CA GLN A 372 -8.84 -31.21 2.28
C GLN A 372 -8.81 -29.69 2.31
N PRO A 373 -9.91 -29.05 2.73
CA PRO A 373 -9.86 -27.63 3.04
C PRO A 373 -8.71 -27.35 4.04
N PRO A 374 -8.15 -26.14 4.00
CA PRO A 374 -7.03 -25.79 4.86
C PRO A 374 -7.43 -25.92 6.33
N LYS A 375 -6.45 -25.97 7.21
CA LYS A 375 -6.72 -25.76 8.62
C LYS A 375 -7.03 -24.26 8.81
N GLU A 376 -8.30 -23.90 8.88
CA GLU A 376 -8.71 -22.51 9.12
C GLU A 376 -8.34 -22.10 10.54
N VAL A 377 -7.57 -21.02 10.64
CA VAL A 377 -7.44 -20.26 11.88
C VAL A 377 -8.67 -19.36 11.95
N ASP A 378 -9.47 -19.51 13.01
CA ASP A 378 -10.65 -18.68 13.20
C ASP A 378 -10.25 -17.29 13.73
N TYR A 379 -10.29 -16.30 12.85
CA TYR A 379 -10.02 -14.90 13.18
C TYR A 379 -11.25 -14.12 13.63
N SER A 380 -12.41 -14.75 13.86
CA SER A 380 -13.67 -14.03 14.14
C SER A 380 -13.55 -13.02 15.29
N ASP A 381 -12.98 -13.41 16.43
CA ASP A 381 -12.79 -12.51 17.57
C ASP A 381 -11.79 -11.37 17.27
N ALA A 382 -10.75 -11.65 16.50
CA ALA A 382 -9.79 -10.65 16.04
C ALA A 382 -10.45 -9.65 15.10
N ILE A 383 -11.27 -10.13 14.15
CA ILE A 383 -12.01 -9.30 13.19
C ILE A 383 -12.99 -8.39 13.93
N GLU A 384 -13.75 -8.90 14.91
CA GLU A 384 -14.69 -8.07 15.67
C GLU A 384 -13.99 -6.99 16.50
N LYS A 385 -12.84 -7.30 17.12
CA LYS A 385 -12.00 -6.30 17.78
C LYS A 385 -11.45 -5.26 16.81
N LEU A 386 -11.02 -5.68 15.63
CA LEU A 386 -10.52 -4.77 14.60
C LEU A 386 -11.61 -3.84 14.09
N LYS A 387 -12.83 -4.35 13.81
CA LYS A 387 -13.98 -3.54 13.41
C LYS A 387 -14.30 -2.44 14.42
N GLN A 388 -14.22 -2.74 15.72
CA GLN A 388 -14.42 -1.74 16.77
C GLN A 388 -13.35 -0.65 16.72
N ALA A 389 -12.08 -1.02 16.57
CA ALA A 389 -10.98 -0.06 16.44
C ALA A 389 -11.12 0.81 15.19
N VAL A 390 -11.44 0.20 14.04
CA VAL A 390 -11.69 0.91 12.76
C VAL A 390 -12.83 1.90 12.93
N LYS A 391 -13.95 1.49 13.52
CA LYS A 391 -15.10 2.36 13.75
C LYS A 391 -14.72 3.59 14.57
N ILE A 392 -13.98 3.38 15.68
CA ILE A 392 -13.53 4.47 16.56
C ILE A 392 -12.66 5.46 15.79
N GLU A 393 -11.67 4.99 15.03
CA GLU A 393 -10.77 5.87 14.28
C GLU A 393 -11.48 6.60 13.13
N VAL A 394 -12.36 5.91 12.39
CA VAL A 394 -13.14 6.51 11.29
C VAL A 394 -14.05 7.60 11.82
N GLU A 395 -14.75 7.37 12.93
CA GLU A 395 -15.63 8.36 13.56
C GLU A 395 -14.84 9.52 14.18
N GLN A 396 -13.82 9.22 14.99
CA GLN A 396 -13.05 10.22 15.74
C GLN A 396 -12.21 11.11 14.83
N LYS A 397 -11.63 10.57 13.75
CA LYS A 397 -10.82 11.33 12.78
C LYS A 397 -11.64 11.79 11.57
N GLN A 398 -12.93 11.44 11.54
CA GLN A 398 -13.86 11.75 10.46
C GLN A 398 -13.28 11.34 9.09
N LEU A 399 -12.81 10.09 8.97
CA LEU A 399 -12.26 9.58 7.71
C LEU A 399 -13.39 9.42 6.69
N PRO A 400 -13.31 9.99 5.48
CA PRO A 400 -14.41 9.93 4.51
C PRO A 400 -14.71 8.50 4.05
N ALA A 401 -13.67 7.76 3.66
CA ALA A 401 -13.68 6.32 3.40
C ALA A 401 -12.39 5.68 3.88
N PHE A 402 -12.50 4.46 4.37
CA PHE A 402 -11.41 3.59 4.79
C PHE A 402 -11.72 2.14 4.41
N SER A 403 -10.75 1.41 3.88
CA SER A 403 -10.86 -0.03 3.63
C SER A 403 -9.66 -0.75 4.18
N ILE A 404 -9.86 -1.98 4.66
CA ILE A 404 -8.80 -2.84 5.22
C ILE A 404 -9.04 -4.31 4.86
N SER A 405 -7.97 -5.06 4.65
CA SER A 405 -8.01 -6.52 4.44
C SER A 405 -6.95 -7.24 5.28
N LEU A 406 -7.26 -8.49 5.62
CA LEU A 406 -6.38 -9.42 6.34
C LEU A 406 -6.09 -10.63 5.44
N VAL A 407 -4.82 -10.99 5.32
CA VAL A 407 -4.34 -12.12 4.53
C VAL A 407 -3.59 -13.08 5.43
N ASP A 408 -3.97 -14.35 5.40
CA ASP A 408 -3.25 -15.46 6.02
C ASP A 408 -2.85 -16.46 4.93
N ASN A 409 -1.54 -16.61 4.71
CA ASN A 409 -0.94 -17.49 3.72
C ASN A 409 -1.46 -17.22 2.29
N ASP A 410 -2.36 -18.05 1.79
CA ASP A 410 -2.87 -18.02 0.42
C ASP A 410 -4.33 -17.54 0.35
N ARG A 411 -4.81 -16.88 1.42
CA ARG A 411 -6.21 -16.48 1.56
C ARG A 411 -6.35 -15.09 2.15
N MET A 412 -7.28 -14.32 1.59
CA MET A 412 -7.83 -13.15 2.25
C MET A 412 -8.92 -13.63 3.22
N VAL A 413 -8.63 -13.61 4.52
CA VAL A 413 -9.53 -14.13 5.56
C VAL A 413 -10.66 -13.16 5.90
N TRP A 414 -10.44 -11.85 5.69
CA TRP A 414 -11.45 -10.82 5.84
C TRP A 414 -11.05 -9.56 5.07
N ALA A 415 -12.03 -8.83 4.55
CA ALA A 415 -11.85 -7.47 4.05
C ALA A 415 -13.16 -6.69 4.15
N ASP A 416 -13.07 -5.41 4.45
CA ASP A 416 -14.25 -4.55 4.61
C ASP A 416 -13.93 -3.07 4.33
N GLY A 417 -14.99 -2.27 4.25
CA GLY A 417 -14.94 -0.82 4.12
C GLY A 417 -15.74 -0.10 5.21
N SER A 418 -15.41 1.16 5.47
CA SER A 418 -16.10 2.03 6.42
C SER A 418 -16.12 3.46 5.88
N GLY A 419 -17.21 4.18 6.13
CA GLY A 419 -17.46 5.50 5.52
C GLY A 419 -18.09 5.40 4.13
N PHE A 420 -17.89 6.42 3.29
CA PHE A 420 -18.54 6.59 2.00
C PHE A 420 -17.54 6.85 0.88
N GLN A 421 -17.67 6.11 -0.22
CA GLN A 421 -16.82 6.20 -1.40
C GLN A 421 -16.93 7.58 -2.09
N ASP A 422 -18.09 8.24 -2.04
CA ASP A 422 -18.33 9.52 -2.71
C ASP A 422 -18.63 10.67 -1.76
N ALA A 423 -18.34 11.89 -2.21
CA ALA A 423 -18.60 13.14 -1.49
C ALA A 423 -20.06 13.34 -1.07
N LYS A 424 -21.02 12.81 -1.84
CA LYS A 424 -22.46 12.92 -1.54
C LYS A 424 -22.91 11.91 -0.49
N GLN A 425 -22.01 11.07 0.02
CA GLN A 425 -22.28 10.02 1.00
C GLN A 425 -23.40 9.07 0.55
N SER A 426 -23.47 8.80 -0.76
CA SER A 426 -24.54 7.98 -1.34
C SER A 426 -24.13 6.51 -1.55
N ARG A 427 -22.82 6.22 -1.62
CA ARG A 427 -22.28 4.87 -1.75
C ARG A 427 -21.36 4.55 -0.57
N PRO A 428 -21.63 3.48 0.18
CA PRO A 428 -20.72 3.07 1.25
C PRO A 428 -19.37 2.64 0.66
N ALA A 429 -18.30 2.88 1.39
CA ALA A 429 -17.01 2.29 1.09
C ALA A 429 -17.07 0.78 1.31
N THR A 430 -16.38 0.01 0.46
CA THR A 430 -16.30 -1.45 0.54
C THR A 430 -14.84 -1.91 0.42
N SER A 431 -14.60 -3.21 0.53
CA SER A 431 -13.29 -3.80 0.25
C SER A 431 -12.84 -3.65 -1.21
N ASP A 432 -13.77 -3.41 -2.14
CA ASP A 432 -13.52 -3.18 -3.57
C ASP A 432 -13.46 -1.70 -3.96
N THR A 433 -13.66 -0.78 -3.00
CA THR A 433 -13.41 0.64 -3.23
C THR A 433 -11.96 0.85 -3.65
N VAL A 434 -11.77 1.59 -4.73
CA VAL A 434 -10.46 1.88 -5.33
C VAL A 434 -9.97 3.23 -4.81
N TYR A 435 -8.70 3.27 -4.45
CA TYR A 435 -8.00 4.44 -3.94
C TYR A 435 -6.71 4.64 -4.74
N ARG A 436 -6.14 5.84 -4.70
CA ARG A 436 -4.74 6.01 -5.14
C ARG A 436 -3.82 5.58 -4.00
N VAL A 437 -2.96 4.59 -4.23
CA VAL A 437 -2.19 3.95 -3.15
C VAL A 437 -0.81 4.58 -2.90
N GLY A 438 -0.52 5.72 -3.54
CA GLY A 438 0.72 6.47 -3.36
C GLY A 438 1.96 5.59 -3.56
N SER A 439 2.94 5.72 -2.67
CA SER A 439 4.24 5.06 -2.78
C SER A 439 4.24 3.52 -2.74
N VAL A 440 3.12 2.86 -2.41
CA VAL A 440 2.96 1.42 -2.66
C VAL A 440 3.23 1.09 -4.14
N SER A 441 2.98 2.05 -5.05
CA SER A 441 3.33 1.98 -6.48
C SER A 441 4.78 1.59 -6.75
N LYS A 442 5.73 2.02 -5.90
CA LYS A 442 7.16 1.79 -6.09
C LYS A 442 7.49 0.30 -6.12
N LEU A 443 6.83 -0.49 -5.27
CA LEU A 443 6.99 -1.95 -5.24
C LEU A 443 6.74 -2.58 -6.61
N PHE A 444 5.68 -2.15 -7.30
CA PHE A 444 5.32 -2.69 -8.62
C PHE A 444 6.30 -2.27 -9.70
N THR A 445 6.76 -1.02 -9.68
CA THR A 445 7.81 -0.52 -10.58
C THR A 445 9.12 -1.29 -10.38
N ASP A 446 9.53 -1.46 -9.13
CA ASP A 446 10.79 -2.10 -8.78
C ASP A 446 10.77 -3.59 -9.11
N ILE A 447 9.64 -4.28 -8.89
CA ILE A 447 9.45 -5.68 -9.30
C ILE A 447 9.54 -5.81 -10.82
N ALA A 448 8.95 -4.89 -11.59
CA ALA A 448 9.01 -4.94 -13.05
C ALA A 448 10.45 -4.84 -13.57
N VAL A 449 11.30 -4.02 -12.94
CA VAL A 449 12.74 -3.95 -13.24
C VAL A 449 13.47 -5.20 -12.76
N MET A 450 13.17 -5.70 -11.56
CA MET A 450 13.78 -6.92 -11.03
C MET A 450 13.46 -8.17 -11.85
N GLN A 451 12.31 -8.24 -12.51
CA GLN A 451 12.01 -9.29 -13.50
C GLN A 451 13.03 -9.29 -14.65
N LEU A 452 13.55 -8.13 -15.05
CA LEU A 452 14.57 -8.04 -16.10
C LEU A 452 15.96 -8.37 -15.58
N VAL A 453 16.26 -8.01 -14.33
CA VAL A 453 17.50 -8.39 -13.65
C VAL A 453 17.58 -9.92 -13.50
N GLU A 454 16.51 -10.56 -13.04
CA GLU A 454 16.43 -12.01 -12.91
C GLU A 454 16.65 -12.75 -14.24
N ASN A 455 16.32 -12.11 -15.37
CA ASN A 455 16.48 -12.67 -16.71
C ASN A 455 17.77 -12.18 -17.42
N ASP A 456 18.76 -11.67 -16.67
CA ASP A 456 20.05 -11.18 -17.17
C ASP A 456 19.94 -10.07 -18.25
N LYS A 457 18.82 -9.33 -18.28
CA LYS A 457 18.60 -8.21 -19.23
C LYS A 457 19.06 -6.88 -18.67
N LEU A 458 18.94 -6.70 -17.35
CA LEU A 458 19.44 -5.53 -16.62
C LEU A 458 20.46 -5.97 -15.57
N ASP A 459 21.42 -5.10 -15.30
CA ASP A 459 22.42 -5.25 -14.27
C ASP A 459 22.17 -4.18 -13.21
N LEU A 460 21.96 -4.60 -11.96
CA LEU A 460 21.64 -3.72 -10.84
C LEU A 460 22.75 -2.73 -10.52
N ASP A 461 24.00 -3.10 -10.80
CA ASP A 461 25.19 -2.38 -10.37
C ASP A 461 25.92 -1.71 -11.54
N ALA A 462 25.38 -1.83 -12.76
CA ALA A 462 25.86 -1.07 -13.90
C ALA A 462 25.52 0.43 -13.77
N PRO A 463 26.38 1.33 -14.29
CA PRO A 463 26.06 2.74 -14.42
C PRO A 463 24.75 2.96 -15.19
N ILE A 464 23.89 3.82 -14.68
CA ILE A 464 22.56 4.08 -15.25
C ILE A 464 22.62 4.57 -16.71
N GLN A 465 23.71 5.24 -17.10
CA GLN A 465 23.97 5.72 -18.46
C GLN A 465 24.07 4.58 -19.49
N LYS A 466 24.29 3.33 -19.05
CA LYS A 466 24.20 2.16 -19.93
C LYS A 466 22.80 2.01 -20.54
N TYR A 467 21.76 2.44 -19.81
CA TYR A 467 20.36 2.31 -20.21
C TYR A 467 19.75 3.64 -20.61
N LEU A 468 20.20 4.74 -20.00
CA LEU A 468 19.74 6.11 -20.28
C LEU A 468 20.96 7.01 -20.56
N PRO A 469 21.52 7.01 -21.79
CA PRO A 469 22.76 7.74 -22.10
C PRO A 469 22.70 9.25 -21.83
N ASP A 470 21.53 9.85 -22.00
CA ASP A 470 21.31 11.29 -21.81
C ASP A 470 21.03 11.68 -20.35
N PHE A 471 20.94 10.71 -19.42
CA PHE A 471 20.75 10.99 -18.00
C PHE A 471 22.10 11.32 -17.33
N ALA A 472 22.32 12.61 -17.09
CA ALA A 472 23.58 13.19 -16.62
C ALA A 472 23.35 14.34 -15.62
N PRO A 473 22.74 14.09 -14.44
CA PRO A 473 22.69 15.10 -13.37
C PRO A 473 24.10 15.50 -12.92
N LYS A 474 24.24 16.71 -12.38
CA LYS A 474 25.53 17.21 -11.89
C LYS A 474 25.99 16.36 -10.70
N ASN A 475 27.09 15.64 -10.90
CA ASN A 475 27.62 14.68 -9.94
C ASN A 475 29.01 15.13 -9.43
N PRO A 476 29.08 15.90 -8.33
CA PRO A 476 30.35 16.39 -7.79
C PRO A 476 31.20 15.28 -7.14
N PHE A 477 30.64 14.08 -6.95
CA PHE A 477 31.29 12.97 -6.27
C PHE A 477 32.01 12.01 -7.22
N ASN A 478 31.74 12.11 -8.52
CA ASN A 478 32.29 11.23 -9.56
C ASN A 478 32.07 9.73 -9.27
N ILE A 479 30.92 9.40 -8.67
CA ILE A 479 30.48 8.00 -8.42
C ILE A 479 29.25 7.72 -9.30
N PRO A 480 29.29 6.70 -10.17
CA PRO A 480 28.14 6.34 -11.00
C PRO A 480 26.89 6.02 -10.18
N ILE A 481 25.73 6.45 -10.68
CA ILE A 481 24.42 6.06 -10.14
C ILE A 481 24.05 4.69 -10.72
N THR A 482 23.53 3.78 -9.89
CA THR A 482 23.07 2.45 -10.30
C THR A 482 21.58 2.23 -10.00
N LEU A 483 20.96 1.20 -10.60
CA LEU A 483 19.58 0.81 -10.30
C LEU A 483 19.42 0.43 -8.81
N ARG A 484 20.38 -0.32 -8.25
CA ARG A 484 20.37 -0.68 -6.82
C ARG A 484 20.28 0.56 -5.94
N GLN A 485 21.05 1.60 -6.24
CA GLN A 485 21.08 2.83 -5.46
C GLN A 485 19.77 3.63 -5.62
N LEU A 486 19.19 3.68 -6.82
CA LEU A 486 17.91 4.38 -7.04
C LEU A 486 16.76 3.71 -6.27
N MET A 487 16.64 2.39 -6.40
CA MET A 487 15.56 1.58 -5.82
C MET A 487 15.70 1.36 -4.31
N SER A 488 16.84 1.71 -3.71
CA SER A 488 17.07 1.70 -2.25
C SER A 488 17.19 3.10 -1.66
N HIS A 489 16.86 4.14 -2.42
CA HIS A 489 16.97 5.54 -1.99
C HIS A 489 18.38 5.96 -1.53
N ARG A 490 19.42 5.38 -2.15
CA ARG A 490 20.84 5.62 -1.84
C ARG A 490 21.63 6.26 -2.98
N SER A 491 20.98 6.73 -4.04
CA SER A 491 21.64 7.40 -5.17
C SER A 491 22.16 8.81 -4.85
N GLY A 492 21.64 9.43 -3.79
CA GLY A 492 21.92 10.83 -3.46
C GLY A 492 21.18 11.84 -4.35
N LEU A 493 20.24 11.39 -5.19
CA LEU A 493 19.42 12.26 -6.03
C LEU A 493 18.44 13.11 -5.18
N VAL A 494 18.01 14.23 -5.74
CA VAL A 494 16.97 15.12 -5.17
C VAL A 494 15.66 14.38 -4.91
N ARG A 495 14.80 14.91 -4.03
CA ARG A 495 13.50 14.25 -3.74
C ARG A 495 12.57 14.25 -4.94
N GLU A 496 12.35 15.44 -5.48
CA GLU A 496 11.41 15.75 -6.55
C GLU A 496 12.16 16.25 -7.79
N SER A 497 11.61 16.02 -8.97
CA SER A 497 12.16 16.54 -10.23
C SER A 497 11.68 17.97 -10.51
N PRO A 498 12.46 18.83 -11.18
CA PRO A 498 12.00 20.17 -11.55
C PRO A 498 10.71 20.18 -12.40
N VAL A 499 10.47 19.13 -13.19
CA VAL A 499 9.28 18.94 -14.02
C VAL A 499 8.55 17.67 -13.57
N GLY A 500 7.21 17.71 -13.47
CA GLY A 500 6.39 16.52 -13.16
C GLY A 500 6.41 16.07 -11.70
N HIS A 501 6.87 16.94 -10.80
CA HIS A 501 6.92 16.73 -9.34
C HIS A 501 5.54 16.61 -8.69
N TYR A 502 5.55 16.19 -7.43
CA TYR A 502 4.37 16.06 -6.57
C TYR A 502 3.44 17.29 -6.57
N PHE A 503 3.97 18.52 -6.54
CA PHE A 503 3.18 19.74 -6.31
C PHE A 503 2.36 20.26 -7.50
N GLY A 504 2.87 20.04 -8.71
CA GLY A 504 2.44 20.75 -9.90
C GLY A 504 1.31 20.00 -10.59
N PRO A 505 0.28 20.69 -11.13
CA PRO A 505 -0.82 20.05 -11.83
C PRO A 505 -0.47 19.57 -13.24
N ASP A 506 0.75 19.86 -13.71
CA ASP A 506 1.19 19.47 -15.04
C ASP A 506 1.39 17.94 -15.12
N GLU A 507 0.96 17.34 -16.23
CA GLU A 507 1.08 15.89 -16.50
C GLU A 507 2.11 15.61 -17.61
N PRO A 508 3.41 15.92 -17.41
CA PRO A 508 4.43 15.72 -18.44
C PRO A 508 4.70 14.23 -18.67
N THR A 509 5.31 13.92 -19.82
CA THR A 509 5.80 12.57 -20.10
C THR A 509 6.91 12.17 -19.11
N LEU A 510 7.06 10.87 -18.85
CA LEU A 510 8.13 10.34 -18.01
C LEU A 510 9.52 10.76 -18.52
N ALA A 511 9.71 10.80 -19.84
CA ALA A 511 10.95 11.27 -20.47
C ALA A 511 11.26 12.74 -20.15
N ALA A 512 10.25 13.62 -20.19
CA ALA A 512 10.43 15.04 -19.84
C ALA A 512 10.76 15.22 -18.35
N THR A 513 10.08 14.47 -17.47
CA THR A 513 10.39 14.40 -16.03
C THR A 513 11.85 14.01 -15.80
N VAL A 514 12.31 12.93 -16.42
CA VAL A 514 13.69 12.44 -16.26
C VAL A 514 14.73 13.38 -16.88
N ALA A 515 14.44 13.99 -18.03
CA ALA A 515 15.33 14.95 -18.66
C ALA A 515 15.57 16.19 -17.77
N SER A 516 14.54 16.65 -17.04
CA SER A 516 14.66 17.80 -16.14
C SER A 516 15.65 17.58 -14.98
N LEU A 517 15.96 16.32 -14.64
CA LEU A 517 16.91 16.01 -13.58
C LEU A 517 18.36 16.35 -13.96
N ASN A 518 18.67 16.52 -15.24
CA ASN A 518 20.00 16.91 -15.70
C ASN A 518 20.43 18.30 -15.20
N ASP A 519 19.47 19.16 -14.86
CA ASP A 519 19.74 20.49 -14.32
C ASP A 519 20.07 20.47 -12.80
N THR A 520 19.76 19.36 -12.13
CA THR A 520 19.92 19.19 -10.68
C THR A 520 21.33 18.73 -10.29
N THR A 521 21.66 18.82 -9.00
CA THR A 521 22.91 18.32 -8.42
C THR A 521 22.61 17.22 -7.40
N LEU A 522 23.44 16.18 -7.34
CA LEU A 522 23.30 15.15 -6.29
C LEU A 522 23.47 15.80 -4.90
N VAL A 523 22.50 15.55 -4.02
CA VAL A 523 22.43 16.04 -2.65
C VAL A 523 23.47 15.35 -1.76
N TYR A 524 23.62 14.03 -1.92
CA TYR A 524 24.59 13.24 -1.17
C TYR A 524 25.48 12.44 -2.10
N LYS A 525 26.66 12.09 -1.59
CA LYS A 525 27.49 11.06 -2.19
C LYS A 525 26.67 9.76 -2.23
N PRO A 526 26.61 9.04 -3.36
CA PRO A 526 25.92 7.76 -3.42
C PRO A 526 26.36 6.83 -2.29
N GLU A 527 25.42 6.06 -1.75
CA GLU A 527 25.58 5.10 -0.66
C GLU A 527 25.93 5.69 0.72
N THR A 528 26.04 7.01 0.89
CA THR A 528 26.37 7.57 2.22
C THR A 528 25.16 7.88 3.09
N LYS A 529 24.00 8.19 2.50
CA LYS A 529 22.77 8.50 3.23
C LYS A 529 21.54 7.97 2.48
N THR A 530 20.51 7.55 3.21
CA THR A 530 19.19 7.28 2.63
C THR A 530 18.48 8.62 2.41
N LYS A 531 18.11 8.91 1.15
CA LYS A 531 17.35 10.10 0.75
C LYS A 531 16.14 9.62 -0.06
N TYR A 532 14.97 9.66 0.57
CA TYR A 532 13.72 9.30 -0.09
C TYR A 532 13.52 10.17 -1.34
N SER A 533 13.31 9.54 -2.49
CA SER A 533 13.31 10.23 -3.79
C SER A 533 12.29 9.62 -4.74
N ASN A 534 11.27 10.40 -5.08
CA ASN A 534 10.30 10.09 -6.13
C ASN A 534 10.95 10.23 -7.52
N ALA A 535 11.84 11.23 -7.67
CA ALA A 535 12.65 11.42 -8.87
C ALA A 535 13.50 10.18 -9.21
N ALA A 536 14.11 9.53 -8.21
CA ALA A 536 14.90 8.32 -8.43
C ALA A 536 14.06 7.18 -9.02
N ILE A 537 12.83 6.99 -8.54
CA ILE A 537 11.94 5.95 -9.06
C ILE A 537 11.38 6.31 -10.45
N ALA A 538 11.24 7.60 -10.77
CA ALA A 538 10.94 8.01 -12.15
C ALA A 538 12.05 7.56 -13.13
N VAL A 539 13.33 7.67 -12.73
CA VAL A 539 14.46 7.14 -13.51
C VAL A 539 14.39 5.62 -13.65
N VAL A 540 14.02 4.89 -12.59
CA VAL A 540 13.81 3.42 -12.63
C VAL A 540 12.73 3.06 -13.65
N GLY A 541 11.60 3.76 -13.65
CA GLY A 541 10.55 3.59 -14.65
C GLY A 541 10.99 3.92 -16.07
N ALA A 542 11.83 4.94 -16.26
CA ALA A 542 12.36 5.29 -17.58
C ALA A 542 13.35 4.25 -18.11
N VAL A 543 14.14 3.61 -17.25
CA VAL A 543 14.98 2.46 -17.66
C VAL A 543 14.11 1.34 -18.20
N LEU A 544 12.97 1.07 -17.56
CA LEU A 544 12.02 0.06 -18.03
C LEU A 544 11.46 0.40 -19.42
N GLU A 545 11.00 1.64 -19.64
CA GLU A 545 10.52 2.10 -20.95
C GLU A 545 11.62 2.07 -22.02
N ALA A 546 12.88 2.35 -21.66
CA ALA A 546 13.98 2.30 -22.61
C ALA A 546 14.30 0.89 -23.14
N GLN A 547 13.83 -0.17 -22.48
CA GLN A 547 14.07 -1.55 -22.93
C GLN A 547 13.00 -2.08 -23.91
N PHE A 548 11.84 -1.42 -24.03
CA PHE A 548 10.68 -1.95 -24.76
C PHE A 548 9.86 -0.85 -25.43
N GLU A 549 9.16 -1.19 -26.51
CA GLU A 549 8.20 -0.28 -27.18
C GLU A 549 6.84 -0.19 -26.43
N THR A 550 6.86 -0.23 -25.11
CA THR A 550 5.66 -0.19 -24.25
C THR A 550 5.87 0.78 -23.10
N SER A 551 4.82 1.52 -22.73
CA SER A 551 4.87 2.42 -21.58
C SER A 551 4.99 1.65 -20.25
N HIS A 552 5.48 2.33 -19.22
CA HIS A 552 5.58 1.78 -17.86
C HIS A 552 4.23 1.25 -17.33
N PRO A 553 3.10 2.00 -17.40
CA PRO A 553 1.81 1.50 -16.97
C PRO A 553 1.37 0.22 -17.69
N GLU A 554 1.60 0.15 -19.00
CA GLU A 554 1.21 -1.02 -19.81
C GLU A 554 2.06 -2.24 -19.46
N TRP A 555 3.38 -2.05 -19.29
CA TRP A 555 4.26 -3.14 -18.90
C TRP A 555 3.91 -3.72 -17.54
N VAL A 556 3.70 -2.86 -16.53
CA VAL A 556 3.32 -3.29 -15.17
C VAL A 556 1.97 -4.02 -15.20
N HIS A 557 1.01 -3.53 -15.98
CA HIS A 557 -0.27 -4.21 -16.17
C HIS A 557 -0.08 -5.62 -16.75
N GLN A 558 0.65 -5.75 -17.88
CA GLN A 558 0.83 -7.04 -18.56
C GLN A 558 1.67 -8.06 -17.78
N LYS A 559 2.68 -7.62 -17.03
CA LYS A 559 3.66 -8.51 -16.39
C LYS A 559 3.40 -8.75 -14.90
N ILE A 560 2.59 -7.91 -14.27
CA ILE A 560 2.32 -7.99 -12.82
C ILE A 560 0.82 -8.03 -12.56
N LEU A 561 0.07 -6.97 -12.91
CA LEU A 561 -1.33 -6.84 -12.47
C LEU A 561 -2.24 -7.91 -13.08
N ALA A 562 -2.20 -8.10 -14.40
CA ALA A 562 -3.04 -9.08 -15.08
C ALA A 562 -2.69 -10.53 -14.68
N PRO A 563 -1.42 -10.95 -14.58
CA PRO A 563 -1.06 -12.28 -14.04
C PRO A 563 -1.43 -12.51 -12.56
N LEU A 564 -1.65 -11.45 -11.79
CA LEU A 564 -2.18 -11.49 -10.42
C LEU A 564 -3.70 -11.43 -10.36
N GLY A 565 -4.38 -11.15 -11.48
CA GLY A 565 -5.82 -10.90 -11.52
C GLY A 565 -6.24 -9.62 -10.79
N MET A 566 -5.38 -8.59 -10.75
CA MET A 566 -5.66 -7.30 -10.12
C MET A 566 -6.43 -6.37 -11.07
N ASP A 567 -7.64 -6.77 -11.45
CA ASP A 567 -8.45 -6.11 -12.49
C ASP A 567 -8.98 -4.72 -12.09
N GLY A 568 -9.00 -4.40 -10.78
CA GLY A 568 -9.36 -3.10 -10.23
C GLY A 568 -8.19 -2.14 -10.10
N SER A 569 -7.00 -2.54 -10.55
CA SER A 569 -5.75 -1.82 -10.33
C SER A 569 -5.13 -1.28 -11.62
N SER A 570 -4.59 -0.06 -11.58
CA SER A 570 -3.91 0.54 -12.74
C SER A 570 -3.08 1.77 -12.34
N PHE A 571 -2.06 2.11 -13.12
CA PHE A 571 -1.28 3.37 -12.97
C PHE A 571 -1.95 4.57 -13.66
N VAL A 572 -3.08 4.36 -14.32
CA VAL A 572 -3.90 5.39 -14.97
C VAL A 572 -5.37 5.18 -14.61
N VAL A 573 -6.20 6.20 -14.76
CA VAL A 573 -7.64 6.08 -14.47
C VAL A 573 -8.37 5.33 -15.59
N SER A 574 -8.32 4.01 -15.54
CA SER A 574 -9.05 3.12 -16.45
C SER A 574 -10.57 3.10 -16.15
N PRO A 575 -11.42 2.59 -17.06
CA PRO A 575 -12.85 2.39 -16.76
C PRO A 575 -13.11 1.51 -15.53
N GLY A 576 -12.27 0.50 -15.29
CA GLY A 576 -12.34 -0.38 -14.12
C GLY A 576 -12.06 0.37 -12.81
N VAL A 577 -10.99 1.18 -12.80
CA VAL A 577 -10.65 2.06 -11.67
C VAL A 577 -11.76 3.07 -11.41
N ARG A 578 -12.22 3.78 -12.46
CA ARG A 578 -13.19 4.88 -12.34
C ARG A 578 -14.50 4.45 -11.69
N LYS A 579 -14.96 3.22 -11.94
CA LYS A 579 -16.21 2.69 -11.40
C LYS A 579 -16.25 2.71 -9.87
N ASN A 580 -15.14 2.31 -9.24
CA ASN A 580 -15.02 2.12 -7.80
C ASN A 580 -14.12 3.15 -7.11
N LEU A 581 -13.62 4.16 -7.84
CA LEU A 581 -12.74 5.19 -7.29
C LEU A 581 -13.45 6.00 -6.18
N ALA A 582 -12.78 6.14 -5.05
CA ALA A 582 -13.18 7.03 -3.96
C ALA A 582 -12.86 8.49 -4.25
N THR A 583 -13.69 9.41 -3.73
CA THR A 583 -13.33 10.84 -3.69
C THR A 583 -12.23 11.04 -2.67
N GLY A 584 -11.07 11.54 -3.10
CA GLY A 584 -9.97 11.86 -2.20
C GLY A 584 -10.15 13.22 -1.54
N TRP A 585 -9.75 13.34 -0.28
CA TRP A 585 -9.87 14.58 0.50
C TRP A 585 -8.53 15.05 1.03
N MET A 586 -8.32 16.35 0.98
CA MET A 586 -7.17 17.00 1.60
C MET A 586 -7.59 17.86 2.77
N ARG A 587 -6.65 18.11 3.69
CA ARG A 587 -6.86 19.05 4.80
C ARG A 587 -5.70 20.03 4.93
N THR A 588 -6.03 21.31 5.06
CA THR A 588 -5.05 22.36 5.32
C THR A 588 -4.51 22.27 6.75
N TYR A 589 -3.39 22.96 7.04
CA TYR A 589 -2.78 23.00 8.37
C TYR A 589 -3.71 23.54 9.47
N ASP A 590 -4.62 24.44 9.09
CA ASP A 590 -5.62 25.06 9.95
C ASP A 590 -6.93 24.26 10.05
N GLY A 591 -7.04 23.10 9.38
CA GLY A 591 -8.12 22.13 9.58
C GLY A 591 -9.22 22.13 8.52
N ARG A 592 -9.20 23.05 7.56
CA ARG A 592 -10.19 23.11 6.47
C ARG A 592 -10.02 21.93 5.52
N ARG A 593 -11.12 21.39 5.02
CA ARG A 593 -11.14 20.24 4.10
C ARG A 593 -11.57 20.66 2.70
N PHE A 594 -10.98 20.04 1.69
CA PHE A 594 -11.35 20.23 0.28
C PHE A 594 -11.10 18.94 -0.53
N GLU A 595 -11.78 18.80 -1.66
CA GLU A 595 -11.58 17.66 -2.56
C GLU A 595 -10.17 17.71 -3.17
N ALA A 596 -9.50 16.55 -3.19
CA ALA A 596 -8.15 16.43 -3.71
C ALA A 596 -8.13 16.53 -5.25
N PRO A 597 -7.08 17.12 -5.85
CA PRO A 597 -6.94 17.15 -7.30
C PRO A 597 -6.68 15.75 -7.89
N GLY A 598 -7.18 15.52 -9.11
CA GLY A 598 -7.17 14.22 -9.77
C GLY A 598 -6.07 14.00 -10.82
N PHE A 599 -5.12 14.92 -10.98
CA PHE A 599 -4.07 14.82 -12.00
C PHE A 599 -3.03 13.73 -11.69
N LEU A 600 -2.41 13.23 -12.76
CA LEU A 600 -1.33 12.24 -12.73
C LEU A 600 0.02 12.92 -12.53
N LEU A 601 0.89 12.32 -11.69
CA LEU A 601 2.24 12.84 -11.50
C LEU A 601 3.12 12.46 -12.69
N GLY A 602 4.03 13.35 -13.08
CA GLY A 602 5.11 13.03 -14.02
C GLY A 602 6.10 12.01 -13.45
N THR A 603 6.27 11.96 -12.13
CA THR A 603 6.92 10.85 -11.40
C THR A 603 5.99 9.64 -11.24
N GLY A 604 5.20 9.31 -12.26
CA GLY A 604 4.14 8.31 -12.19
C GLY A 604 4.54 6.93 -11.67
N PRO A 605 5.72 6.37 -12.03
CA PRO A 605 6.23 5.12 -11.47
C PRO A 605 6.34 5.11 -9.94
N ALA A 606 6.42 6.29 -9.30
CA ALA A 606 6.57 6.44 -7.86
C ALA A 606 5.25 6.54 -7.09
N GLY A 607 4.11 6.85 -7.73
CA GLY A 607 2.89 7.22 -7.00
C GLY A 607 1.54 7.27 -7.74
N ASN A 608 1.46 6.81 -9.00
CA ASN A 608 0.20 6.88 -9.77
C ASN A 608 -0.68 5.62 -9.68
N MET A 609 -0.29 4.58 -8.95
CA MET A 609 -1.11 3.37 -8.87
C MET A 609 -2.41 3.62 -8.10
N TYR A 610 -3.50 3.13 -8.68
CA TYR A 610 -4.81 2.97 -8.09
C TYR A 610 -5.04 1.48 -7.81
N SER A 611 -5.64 1.15 -6.67
CA SER A 611 -5.96 -0.23 -6.28
C SER A 611 -7.04 -0.26 -5.20
N SER A 612 -7.69 -1.41 -5.03
CA SER A 612 -8.47 -1.77 -3.84
C SER A 612 -7.64 -2.61 -2.85
N VAL A 613 -8.12 -2.78 -1.61
CA VAL A 613 -7.49 -3.70 -0.66
C VAL A 613 -7.65 -5.16 -1.09
N THR A 614 -8.70 -5.49 -1.85
CA THR A 614 -8.90 -6.84 -2.43
C THR A 614 -7.83 -7.19 -3.46
N ASP A 615 -7.45 -6.24 -4.33
CA ASP A 615 -6.37 -6.44 -5.28
C ASP A 615 -4.99 -6.45 -4.61
N LEU A 616 -4.74 -5.55 -3.65
CA LEU A 616 -3.49 -5.56 -2.87
C LEU A 616 -3.30 -6.87 -2.09
N SER A 617 -4.40 -7.50 -1.67
CA SER A 617 -4.35 -8.82 -1.02
C SER A 617 -3.83 -9.91 -1.94
N LYS A 618 -4.13 -9.86 -3.25
CA LYS A 618 -3.59 -10.80 -4.25
C LYS A 618 -2.08 -10.67 -4.37
N PHE A 619 -1.59 -9.44 -4.30
CA PHE A 619 -0.16 -9.18 -4.25
C PHE A 619 0.49 -9.72 -2.97
N LEU A 620 -0.11 -9.52 -1.78
CA LEU A 620 0.38 -10.10 -0.51
C LEU A 620 0.46 -11.63 -0.57
N MET A 621 -0.58 -12.30 -1.05
CA MET A 621 -0.59 -13.76 -1.23
C MET A 621 0.53 -14.23 -2.16
N CYS A 622 0.83 -13.46 -3.23
CA CYS A 622 1.94 -13.74 -4.12
C CYS A 622 3.30 -13.64 -3.40
N LEU A 623 3.49 -12.66 -2.51
CA LEU A 623 4.72 -12.56 -1.71
C LEU A 623 4.91 -13.80 -0.82
N PHE A 624 3.85 -14.31 -0.21
CA PHE A 624 3.90 -15.49 0.66
C PHE A 624 4.14 -16.81 -0.10
N ASP A 625 3.77 -16.87 -1.37
CA ASP A 625 4.09 -18.00 -2.27
C ASP A 625 5.38 -17.78 -3.08
N LYS A 626 6.30 -16.96 -2.55
CA LYS A 626 7.62 -16.67 -3.14
C LYS A 626 7.51 -16.25 -4.61
N GLY A 627 6.53 -15.40 -4.91
CA GLY A 627 6.28 -14.84 -6.25
C GLY A 627 5.46 -15.72 -7.20
N ALA A 628 4.88 -16.84 -6.76
CA ALA A 628 4.01 -17.66 -7.60
C ALA A 628 2.53 -17.21 -7.54
N THR A 629 1.81 -17.45 -8.65
CA THR A 629 0.39 -17.19 -8.85
C THR A 629 -0.20 -18.24 -9.81
N SER A 630 -1.53 -18.27 -9.95
CA SER A 630 -2.21 -19.06 -10.99
C SER A 630 -1.77 -18.67 -12.42
N GLY A 631 -1.55 -17.37 -12.67
CA GLY A 631 -1.11 -16.82 -13.96
C GLY A 631 0.36 -17.10 -14.30
N GLY A 632 1.20 -17.42 -13.31
CA GLY A 632 2.63 -17.67 -13.51
C GLY A 632 3.45 -17.29 -12.30
N ARG A 633 4.74 -17.02 -12.51
CA ARG A 633 5.63 -16.55 -11.47
C ARG A 633 5.96 -15.08 -11.76
N ILE A 634 5.64 -14.19 -10.81
CA ILE A 634 5.94 -12.76 -10.86
C ILE A 634 7.40 -12.51 -10.50
N MET A 635 7.95 -13.25 -9.52
CA MET A 635 9.36 -13.16 -9.14
C MET A 635 9.89 -14.50 -8.61
N SER A 636 11.19 -14.74 -8.71
CA SER A 636 11.83 -15.87 -8.01
C SER A 636 11.97 -15.61 -6.51
N ALA A 637 12.19 -16.69 -5.75
CA ALA A 637 12.48 -16.60 -4.32
C ALA A 637 13.79 -15.86 -4.04
N GLU A 638 14.77 -15.98 -4.93
CA GLU A 638 16.07 -15.28 -4.82
C GLU A 638 15.89 -13.77 -5.01
N THR A 639 15.15 -13.37 -6.05
CA THR A 639 14.78 -11.98 -6.28
C THR A 639 14.02 -11.40 -5.10
N PHE A 640 13.01 -12.11 -4.58
CA PHE A 640 12.27 -11.67 -3.40
C PHE A 640 13.17 -11.47 -2.18
N ARG A 641 14.06 -12.44 -1.89
CA ARG A 641 15.04 -12.34 -0.80
C ARG A 641 15.97 -11.15 -0.99
N LEU A 642 16.45 -10.92 -2.21
CA LEU A 642 17.30 -9.76 -2.52
C LEU A 642 16.57 -8.44 -2.28
N MET A 643 15.30 -8.35 -2.67
CA MET A 643 14.50 -7.13 -2.47
C MET A 643 14.16 -6.84 -1.01
N THR A 644 14.05 -7.87 -0.19
CA THR A 644 13.67 -7.79 1.22
C THR A 644 14.85 -7.86 2.18
N THR A 645 16.08 -7.96 1.66
CA THR A 645 17.30 -7.88 2.48
C THR A 645 17.58 -6.41 2.82
N PRO A 646 17.74 -6.05 4.11
CA PRO A 646 18.10 -4.69 4.49
C PRO A 646 19.39 -4.22 3.84
N ILE A 647 19.37 -3.02 3.28
CA ILE A 647 20.57 -2.31 2.86
C ILE A 647 21.25 -1.76 4.11
N ASN A 648 22.53 -2.09 4.25
CA ASN A 648 23.37 -1.62 5.34
C ASN A 648 24.16 -0.37 4.92
N ASP A 649 24.51 0.49 5.86
CA ASP A 649 25.53 1.52 5.65
C ASP A 649 26.95 0.94 5.72
N ALA A 650 27.95 1.81 5.54
CA ALA A 650 29.37 1.45 5.57
C ALA A 650 29.82 0.83 6.91
N ASN A 651 29.06 1.02 8.00
CA ASN A 651 29.35 0.43 9.31
C ASN A 651 28.58 -0.87 9.56
N GLY A 652 27.83 -1.37 8.56
CA GLY A 652 27.00 -2.57 8.67
C GLY A 652 25.65 -2.34 9.34
N LYS A 653 25.23 -1.08 9.58
CA LYS A 653 23.95 -0.78 10.23
C LYS A 653 22.81 -0.79 9.20
N PRO A 654 21.70 -1.52 9.44
CA PRO A 654 20.52 -1.51 8.57
C PRO A 654 19.91 -0.11 8.45
N GLN A 655 19.41 0.24 7.26
CA GLN A 655 18.89 1.57 6.93
C GLN A 655 17.37 1.62 6.73
N GLY A 656 16.64 0.58 7.15
CA GLY A 656 15.18 0.52 7.07
C GLY A 656 14.60 0.31 5.67
N PHE A 657 15.44 0.02 4.68
CA PHE A 657 15.04 -0.25 3.29
C PHE A 657 15.79 -1.45 2.71
N GLY A 658 15.10 -2.21 1.87
CA GLY A 658 15.66 -3.11 0.88
C GLY A 658 15.68 -2.47 -0.50
N ILE A 659 15.36 -3.25 -1.54
CA ILE A 659 15.06 -2.75 -2.89
C ILE A 659 13.54 -2.60 -2.99
N GLY A 660 13.05 -1.36 -2.97
CA GLY A 660 11.63 -1.03 -2.98
C GLY A 660 10.89 -1.22 -1.66
N PHE A 661 11.25 -2.20 -0.83
CA PHE A 661 10.57 -2.47 0.44
C PHE A 661 11.13 -1.64 1.59
N HIS A 662 10.24 -1.09 2.41
CA HIS A 662 10.56 -0.77 3.80
C HIS A 662 10.76 -2.07 4.58
N ILE A 663 11.79 -2.10 5.42
CA ILE A 663 12.09 -3.22 6.31
C ILE A 663 12.11 -2.70 7.74
N ASP A 664 11.20 -3.23 8.56
CA ASP A 664 11.01 -2.85 9.96
C ASP A 664 10.79 -4.11 10.81
N GLU A 665 10.45 -3.94 12.08
CA GLU A 665 10.10 -5.01 13.01
C GLU A 665 8.72 -4.76 13.64
N LEU A 666 7.94 -5.84 13.84
CA LEU A 666 6.74 -5.82 14.67
C LEU A 666 6.81 -6.98 15.67
N ASP A 667 6.99 -6.62 16.96
CA ASP A 667 6.99 -7.54 18.09
C ASP A 667 7.93 -8.77 17.90
N GLY A 668 9.14 -8.55 17.38
CA GLY A 668 10.14 -9.59 17.10
C GLY A 668 10.04 -10.27 15.73
N HIS A 669 9.12 -9.85 14.86
CA HIS A 669 8.98 -10.35 13.49
C HIS A 669 9.42 -9.32 12.46
N THR A 670 10.09 -9.76 11.39
CA THR A 670 10.42 -8.86 10.27
C THR A 670 9.13 -8.40 9.61
N LYS A 671 8.94 -7.09 9.53
CA LYS A 671 7.83 -6.47 8.81
C LYS A 671 8.37 -5.88 7.52
N ILE A 672 7.80 -6.32 6.39
CA ILE A 672 8.13 -5.79 5.07
C ILE A 672 6.90 -5.13 4.48
N GLY A 673 7.09 -4.05 3.73
CA GLY A 673 5.97 -3.35 3.15
C GLY A 673 6.33 -2.03 2.52
N HIS A 674 5.31 -1.20 2.31
CA HIS A 674 5.48 0.20 2.00
C HIS A 674 4.21 0.99 2.38
N GLY A 675 4.39 2.17 2.97
CA GLY A 675 3.31 3.14 3.14
C GLY A 675 3.18 4.10 1.97
N GLY A 676 1.97 4.55 1.65
CA GLY A 676 1.74 5.51 0.57
C GLY A 676 1.04 6.76 1.08
N ALA A 677 1.45 7.91 0.54
CA ALA A 677 0.75 9.17 0.68
C ALA A 677 0.72 9.85 -0.69
N VAL A 678 -0.45 10.35 -1.07
CA VAL A 678 -0.67 11.11 -2.29
C VAL A 678 -1.96 11.91 -2.13
N TYR A 679 -2.18 12.91 -2.96
CA TYR A 679 -3.37 13.75 -2.90
C TYR A 679 -4.65 12.99 -2.65
N GLY A 680 -5.25 13.23 -1.50
CA GLY A 680 -6.51 12.63 -1.11
C GLY A 680 -6.44 11.25 -0.47
N PHE A 681 -5.26 10.65 -0.31
CA PHE A 681 -5.15 9.25 0.08
C PHE A 681 -3.92 8.94 0.95
N SER A 682 -4.12 8.03 1.90
CA SER A 682 -3.06 7.41 2.70
C SER A 682 -3.23 5.89 2.69
N SER A 683 -2.15 5.13 2.50
CA SER A 683 -2.17 3.67 2.40
C SER A 683 -1.08 3.02 3.23
N GLN A 684 -1.32 1.77 3.61
CA GLN A 684 -0.33 0.89 4.20
C GLN A 684 -0.49 -0.53 3.65
N LEU A 685 0.61 -1.12 3.22
CA LEU A 685 0.69 -2.50 2.76
C LEU A 685 1.84 -3.19 3.50
N GLU A 686 1.51 -4.14 4.37
CA GLU A 686 2.47 -4.75 5.30
C GLU A 686 2.34 -6.27 5.30
N ALA A 687 3.46 -6.94 5.51
CA ALA A 687 3.56 -8.38 5.58
C ALA A 687 4.56 -8.82 6.64
N LEU A 688 4.26 -9.92 7.33
CA LEU A 688 5.16 -10.68 8.19
C LEU A 688 5.49 -12.00 7.47
N PRO A 689 6.57 -12.06 6.67
CA PRO A 689 6.83 -13.20 5.79
C PRO A 689 7.01 -14.53 6.52
N GLU A 690 7.60 -14.52 7.72
CA GLU A 690 7.84 -15.72 8.53
C GLU A 690 6.53 -16.33 9.04
N ARG A 691 5.52 -15.48 9.24
CA ARG A 691 4.18 -15.84 9.74
C ARG A 691 3.14 -15.95 8.63
N LYS A 692 3.49 -15.46 7.44
CA LYS A 692 2.63 -15.32 6.26
C LYS A 692 1.35 -14.54 6.54
N LEU A 693 1.46 -13.50 7.36
CA LEU A 693 0.37 -12.61 7.71
C LEU A 693 0.54 -11.30 6.96
N GLY A 694 -0.51 -10.79 6.33
CA GLY A 694 -0.47 -9.54 5.57
C GLY A 694 -1.69 -8.68 5.80
N VAL A 695 -1.51 -7.36 5.71
CA VAL A 695 -2.56 -6.36 5.84
C VAL A 695 -2.42 -5.31 4.74
N ALA A 696 -3.52 -4.98 4.08
CA ALA A 696 -3.62 -3.80 3.24
C ALA A 696 -4.69 -2.87 3.85
N ALA A 697 -4.35 -1.60 4.08
CA ALA A 697 -5.26 -0.61 4.63
C ALA A 697 -5.14 0.71 3.84
N VAL A 698 -6.25 1.34 3.51
CA VAL A 698 -6.25 2.57 2.70
C VAL A 698 -7.35 3.53 3.16
N SER A 699 -7.06 4.82 3.22
CA SER A 699 -7.98 5.91 3.52
C SER A 699 -8.04 6.94 2.40
N SER A 700 -9.20 7.57 2.21
CA SER A 700 -9.44 8.70 1.29
C SER A 700 -9.23 10.08 1.95
N LEU A 701 -8.26 10.16 2.85
CA LEU A 701 -7.78 11.40 3.44
C LEU A 701 -6.24 11.40 3.43
N ASP A 702 -5.63 12.43 2.88
CA ASP A 702 -4.17 12.62 3.00
C ASP A 702 -3.76 12.97 4.44
N GLY A 703 -2.49 12.77 4.78
CA GLY A 703 -2.02 12.99 6.15
C GLY A 703 -2.70 12.10 7.19
N SER A 704 -3.24 10.94 6.81
CA SER A 704 -3.85 9.96 7.73
C SER A 704 -3.01 8.69 7.92
N ASN A 705 -1.75 8.68 7.45
CA ASN A 705 -0.83 7.54 7.56
C ASN A 705 -0.61 7.07 9.00
N GLY A 706 -0.69 7.95 9.99
CA GLY A 706 -0.58 7.57 11.41
C GLY A 706 -1.69 6.62 11.83
N VAL A 707 -2.93 6.89 11.38
CA VAL A 707 -4.10 6.05 11.66
C VAL A 707 -4.06 4.75 10.85
N VAL A 708 -3.77 4.84 9.55
CA VAL A 708 -3.72 3.68 8.67
C VAL A 708 -2.64 2.69 9.14
N GLY A 709 -1.44 3.18 9.49
CA GLY A 709 -0.36 2.36 10.04
C GLY A 709 -0.70 1.74 11.40
N ARG A 710 -1.30 2.52 12.31
CA ARG A 710 -1.73 2.02 13.63
C ARG A 710 -2.75 0.88 13.53
N LEU A 711 -3.73 1.01 12.64
CA LEU A 711 -4.73 -0.03 12.42
C LEU A 711 -4.12 -1.27 11.75
N ALA A 712 -3.18 -1.10 10.82
CA ALA A 712 -2.47 -2.21 10.19
C ALA A 712 -1.61 -3.00 11.19
N ASP A 713 -0.85 -2.31 12.05
CA ASP A 713 -0.06 -2.95 13.10
C ASP A 713 -0.95 -3.65 14.13
N TYR A 714 -2.07 -3.03 14.53
CA TYR A 714 -3.02 -3.66 15.44
C TYR A 714 -3.65 -4.92 14.83
N ALA A 715 -4.01 -4.88 13.55
CA ALA A 715 -4.51 -6.03 12.81
C ALA A 715 -3.51 -7.18 12.79
N LEU A 716 -2.23 -6.92 12.46
CA LEU A 716 -1.18 -7.93 12.49
C LEU A 716 -0.99 -8.53 13.90
N ARG A 717 -1.01 -7.70 14.95
CA ARG A 717 -0.91 -8.17 16.35
C ARG A 717 -2.08 -9.06 16.75
N LEU A 718 -3.30 -8.73 16.32
CA LEU A 718 -4.48 -9.57 16.54
C LEU A 718 -4.31 -10.92 15.83
N MET A 719 -3.86 -10.91 14.57
CA MET A 719 -3.65 -12.15 13.81
C MET A 719 -2.55 -13.04 14.43
N LEU A 720 -1.44 -12.45 14.87
CA LEU A 720 -0.37 -13.16 15.58
C LEU A 720 -0.90 -13.81 16.86
N ALA A 721 -1.66 -13.06 17.68
CA ALA A 721 -2.24 -13.57 18.91
C ALA A 721 -3.21 -14.73 18.64
N THR A 722 -4.03 -14.65 17.59
CA THR A 722 -4.93 -15.73 17.18
C THR A 722 -4.15 -16.97 16.73
N GLN A 723 -3.14 -16.84 15.85
CA GLN A 723 -2.32 -17.97 15.43
C GLN A 723 -1.59 -18.65 16.61
N ASP A 724 -1.15 -17.86 17.58
CA ASP A 724 -0.43 -18.34 18.76
C ASP A 724 -1.35 -18.86 19.89
N GLY A 725 -2.67 -18.71 19.77
CA GLY A 725 -3.62 -19.03 20.83
C GLY A 725 -3.48 -18.16 22.08
N LYS A 726 -2.99 -16.92 21.93
CA LYS A 726 -2.80 -15.93 23.00
C LYS A 726 -4.03 -15.03 23.13
N SER A 727 -4.15 -14.36 24.29
CA SER A 727 -5.18 -13.33 24.48
C SER A 727 -4.99 -12.17 23.50
N LEU A 728 -6.10 -11.76 22.86
CA LEU A 728 -6.08 -10.67 21.90
C LEU A 728 -5.73 -9.33 22.58
N PRO A 729 -4.77 -8.54 22.05
CA PRO A 729 -4.43 -7.23 22.60
C PRO A 729 -5.63 -6.28 22.67
N THR A 730 -5.54 -5.27 23.53
CA THR A 730 -6.54 -4.21 23.65
C THR A 730 -6.18 -3.03 22.75
N TYR A 731 -7.20 -2.39 22.18
CA TYR A 731 -7.02 -1.13 21.46
C TYR A 731 -7.13 0.04 22.43
N ARG A 732 -6.07 0.84 22.56
CA ARG A 732 -6.06 2.00 23.48
C ARG A 732 -6.86 3.15 22.89
N THR A 733 -7.95 3.58 23.53
CA THR A 733 -8.81 4.68 23.05
C THR A 733 -8.54 5.98 23.78
N THR A 734 -9.02 7.10 23.23
CA THR A 734 -8.83 8.44 23.82
C THR A 734 -10.12 9.29 23.77
N GLY A 735 -10.20 10.30 24.64
CA GLY A 735 -11.25 11.31 24.67
C GLY A 735 -10.67 12.74 24.72
N PRO A 736 -11.53 13.78 24.69
CA PRO A 736 -11.10 15.18 24.81
C PRO A 736 -10.28 15.43 26.08
N VAL A 737 -9.34 16.38 26.03
CA VAL A 737 -8.59 16.82 27.21
C VAL A 737 -9.54 17.61 28.12
N PRO A 738 -9.61 17.29 29.43
CA PRO A 738 -10.42 18.08 30.36
C PRO A 738 -10.01 19.56 30.38
N LEU A 739 -10.98 20.48 30.37
CA LEU A 739 -10.77 21.93 30.23
C LEU A 739 -9.73 22.51 31.20
N GLU A 740 -9.76 22.11 32.48
CA GLU A 740 -8.80 22.61 33.47
C GLU A 740 -7.36 22.16 33.15
N ARG A 741 -7.18 20.93 32.66
CA ARG A 741 -5.88 20.44 32.21
C ARG A 741 -5.43 21.10 30.91
N ALA A 742 -6.37 21.40 30.02
CA ALA A 742 -6.09 22.16 28.80
C ALA A 742 -5.52 23.55 29.14
N LYS A 743 -6.16 24.28 30.06
CA LYS A 743 -5.71 25.61 30.53
C LYS A 743 -4.28 25.57 31.11
N GLU A 744 -3.94 24.52 31.85
CA GLU A 744 -2.58 24.32 32.40
C GLU A 744 -1.56 24.06 31.29
N LEU A 745 -1.94 23.35 30.23
CA LEU A 745 -1.05 22.97 29.12
C LEU A 745 -0.84 24.09 28.10
N VAL A 746 -1.81 24.98 27.88
CA VAL A 746 -1.70 26.06 26.88
C VAL A 746 -0.49 26.93 27.15
N GLY A 747 0.33 27.15 26.12
CA GLY A 747 1.55 27.94 26.22
C GLY A 747 2.59 27.59 25.16
N THR A 748 3.67 28.36 25.17
CA THR A 748 4.86 28.11 24.35
C THR A 748 5.99 27.65 25.25
N TYR A 749 6.72 26.64 24.79
CA TYR A 749 7.81 26.03 25.55
C TYR A 749 9.06 25.88 24.68
N LYS A 750 10.23 26.14 25.25
CA LYS A 750 11.54 25.91 24.64
C LYS A 750 12.18 24.67 25.26
N GLU A 751 12.82 23.83 24.46
CA GLU A 751 13.60 22.69 24.95
C GLU A 751 14.69 23.15 25.93
N VAL A 752 14.89 22.41 27.02
CA VAL A 752 15.84 22.79 28.08
C VAL A 752 17.29 22.76 27.58
N ASP A 753 17.67 21.70 26.86
CA ASP A 753 19.03 21.45 26.37
C ASP A 753 19.16 21.61 24.85
N GLY A 754 18.24 22.34 24.23
CA GLY A 754 18.20 22.49 22.78
C GLY A 754 17.48 23.76 22.32
N ASP A 755 17.34 23.89 21.01
CA ASP A 755 16.72 25.06 20.37
C ASP A 755 15.35 24.75 19.74
N ARG A 756 14.75 23.61 20.10
CA ARG A 756 13.40 23.26 19.64
C ARG A 756 12.34 23.98 20.46
N PHE A 757 11.24 24.31 19.81
CA PHE A 757 10.06 24.89 20.45
C PHE A 757 8.87 23.94 20.29
N THR A 758 7.96 23.98 21.26
CA THR A 758 6.64 23.37 21.16
C THR A 758 5.59 24.37 21.63
N ARG A 759 4.47 24.42 20.93
CA ARG A 759 3.34 25.30 21.28
C ARG A 759 2.10 24.45 21.48
N ILE A 760 1.45 24.63 22.62
CA ILE A 760 0.14 24.04 22.91
C ILE A 760 -0.90 25.14 22.85
N GLY A 761 -1.88 24.96 21.98
CA GLY A 761 -3.05 25.83 21.85
C GLY A 761 -4.35 25.06 22.09
N GLU A 762 -5.44 25.79 22.24
CA GLU A 762 -6.79 25.26 22.40
C GLU A 762 -7.75 26.06 21.53
N LEU A 763 -8.69 25.41 20.85
CA LEU A 763 -9.79 26.05 20.13
C LEU A 763 -11.00 25.12 20.16
N ASP A 764 -12.16 25.65 20.53
CA ASP A 764 -13.43 24.91 20.58
C ASP A 764 -13.36 23.59 21.39
N GLY A 765 -12.55 23.58 22.46
CA GLY A 765 -12.32 22.43 23.31
C GLY A 765 -11.31 21.41 22.76
N GLU A 766 -10.79 21.61 21.55
CA GLU A 766 -9.72 20.79 20.97
C GLU A 766 -8.36 21.37 21.33
N VAL A 767 -7.53 20.56 21.98
CA VAL A 767 -6.16 20.93 22.36
C VAL A 767 -5.21 20.40 21.30
N PHE A 768 -4.32 21.25 20.81
CA PHE A 768 -3.33 20.86 19.81
C PHE A 768 -1.93 21.26 20.24
N MET A 769 -0.96 20.45 19.85
CA MET A 769 0.46 20.66 20.05
C MET A 769 1.17 20.73 18.71
N GLN A 770 1.85 21.84 18.45
CA GLN A 770 2.82 21.96 17.38
C GLN A 770 4.18 21.48 17.89
N ARG A 771 4.70 20.39 17.32
CA ARG A 771 5.99 19.79 17.70
C ARG A 771 6.76 19.30 16.49
N GLY A 772 8.01 19.71 16.41
CA GLY A 772 8.88 19.31 15.30
C GLY A 772 8.26 19.75 13.98
N THR A 773 8.04 18.79 13.07
CA THR A 773 7.48 19.08 11.75
C THR A 773 5.96 19.05 11.69
N TYR A 774 5.24 18.67 12.74
CA TYR A 774 3.80 18.42 12.64
C TYR A 774 3.01 19.14 13.73
N ARG A 775 1.70 19.26 13.49
CA ARG A 775 0.69 19.60 14.49
C ARG A 775 -0.08 18.33 14.84
N TYR A 776 -0.34 18.13 16.13
CA TYR A 776 -1.07 16.98 16.65
C TYR A 776 -2.17 17.45 17.58
N ASN A 777 -3.37 16.88 17.45
CA ASN A 777 -4.35 16.92 18.53
C ASN A 777 -3.84 16.14 19.75
N LEU A 778 -3.99 16.75 20.93
CA LEU A 778 -3.76 16.12 22.22
C LEU A 778 -5.08 15.59 22.76
N ARG A 779 -5.05 14.37 23.30
CA ARG A 779 -6.23 13.70 23.84
C ARG A 779 -5.88 12.95 25.13
N ALA A 780 -6.88 12.74 25.98
CA ALA A 780 -6.74 12.00 27.22
C ALA A 780 -7.02 10.51 26.97
N ALA A 781 -6.10 9.64 27.36
CA ALA A 781 -6.28 8.20 27.26
C ALA A 781 -7.44 7.73 28.14
N ALA A 782 -8.27 6.82 27.62
CA ALA A 782 -9.48 6.37 28.32
C ALA A 782 -9.20 5.45 29.52
N ASP A 783 -8.00 4.86 29.58
CA ASP A 783 -7.58 3.91 30.61
C ASP A 783 -7.06 4.61 31.88
N ASP A 784 -6.14 5.56 31.73
CA ASP A 784 -5.43 6.20 32.85
C ASP A 784 -5.50 7.73 32.84
N GLY A 785 -6.13 8.34 31.82
CA GLY A 785 -6.21 9.79 31.67
C GLY A 785 -4.91 10.45 31.22
N THR A 786 -3.88 9.72 30.81
CA THR A 786 -2.63 10.27 30.28
C THR A 786 -2.91 11.15 29.05
N ILE A 787 -2.34 12.35 28.98
CA ILE A 787 -2.43 13.17 27.77
C ILE A 787 -1.39 12.69 26.78
N LEU A 788 -1.82 12.45 25.54
CA LEU A 788 -0.94 12.00 24.47
C LEU A 788 -1.37 12.59 23.13
N ALA A 789 -0.44 12.67 22.19
CA ALA A 789 -0.73 12.98 20.80
C ALA A 789 -1.60 11.86 20.20
N ASP A 790 -2.76 12.21 19.68
CA ASP A 790 -3.67 11.31 18.99
C ASP A 790 -4.38 12.07 17.84
N ASP A 791 -3.77 12.01 16.67
CA ASP A 791 -4.19 12.67 15.44
C ASP A 791 -4.07 11.72 14.23
N SER A 792 -4.67 12.11 13.12
CA SER A 792 -4.49 11.53 11.78
C SER A 792 -3.04 11.22 11.39
N VAL A 793 -2.09 12.10 11.75
CA VAL A 793 -0.67 11.97 11.40
C VAL A 793 0.16 11.17 12.41
N GLY A 794 -0.37 10.88 13.62
CA GLY A 794 0.42 10.16 14.63
C GLY A 794 -0.28 9.94 15.97
N PHE A 795 0.21 8.95 16.71
CA PHE A 795 -0.35 8.50 17.98
C PHE A 795 0.74 8.19 19.02
N GLY A 796 0.43 8.40 20.31
CA GLY A 796 1.13 7.78 21.44
C GLY A 796 2.25 8.60 22.08
N THR A 797 2.61 9.77 21.54
CA THR A 797 3.58 10.65 22.20
C THR A 797 2.95 11.28 23.43
N GLU A 798 3.35 10.86 24.62
CA GLU A 798 2.80 11.37 25.88
C GLU A 798 3.25 12.81 26.18
N VAL A 799 2.37 13.57 26.82
CA VAL A 799 2.58 14.96 27.23
C VAL A 799 2.23 15.09 28.71
N ARG A 800 3.21 15.50 29.52
CA ARG A 800 3.06 15.58 30.98
C ARG A 800 3.63 16.90 31.50
N LEU A 801 2.86 17.63 32.29
CA LEU A 801 3.42 18.73 33.09
C LEU A 801 4.13 18.15 34.31
N GLN A 802 5.39 18.50 34.51
CA GLN A 802 6.13 18.17 35.73
C GLN A 802 5.80 19.19 36.83
N ASP A 803 5.71 20.46 36.44
CA ASP A 803 5.26 21.58 37.25
C ASP A 803 4.69 22.69 36.34
N ALA A 804 4.36 23.85 36.91
CA ALA A 804 3.79 24.97 36.15
C ALA A 804 4.68 25.49 35.01
N ASN A 805 5.99 25.28 35.08
CA ASN A 805 7.00 25.81 34.15
C ASN A 805 7.70 24.73 33.31
N HIS A 806 7.54 23.44 33.62
CA HIS A 806 8.23 22.36 32.92
C HIS A 806 7.26 21.34 32.31
N LEU A 807 7.42 21.10 31.01
CA LEU A 807 6.64 20.17 30.21
C LEU A 807 7.55 19.05 29.69
N LEU A 808 7.12 17.81 29.86
CA LEU A 808 7.75 16.64 29.27
C LEU A 808 6.92 16.18 28.06
N VAL A 809 7.56 16.02 26.91
CA VAL A 809 6.95 15.47 25.70
C VAL A 809 7.75 14.27 25.21
N GLY A 810 7.19 13.08 25.37
CA GLY A 810 7.96 11.84 25.34
C GLY A 810 9.08 11.89 26.38
N ASP A 811 10.33 11.77 25.94
CA ASP A 811 11.52 11.86 26.79
C ASP A 811 12.20 13.24 26.78
N THR A 812 11.62 14.22 26.08
CA THR A 812 12.22 15.56 25.93
C THR A 812 11.59 16.56 26.89
N ALA A 813 12.42 17.26 27.67
CA ALA A 813 11.99 18.30 28.60
C ALA A 813 11.99 19.71 27.96
N PHE A 814 10.95 20.47 28.25
CA PHE A 814 10.75 21.83 27.79
C PHE A 814 10.43 22.77 28.96
N GLN A 815 10.96 23.98 28.90
CA GLN A 815 10.65 25.07 29.81
C GLN A 815 9.64 26.04 29.18
N ARG A 816 8.61 26.42 29.94
CA ARG A 816 7.60 27.39 29.52
C ARG A 816 8.23 28.77 29.35
N LEU A 817 7.91 29.42 28.23
CA LEU A 817 8.31 30.80 27.96
C LEU A 817 7.27 31.79 28.49
N PRO A 818 7.67 33.04 28.81
CA PRO A 818 6.74 34.11 29.14
C PRO A 818 5.73 34.36 28.00
N ASP A 819 4.47 34.61 28.36
CA ASP A 819 3.40 34.98 27.42
C ASP A 819 3.51 36.47 27.04
N SER A 820 4.55 36.80 26.28
CA SER A 820 4.88 38.15 25.77
C SER A 820 4.89 38.15 24.24
N PRO A 821 4.62 39.30 23.59
CA PRO A 821 4.67 39.39 22.14
C PRO A 821 6.07 39.02 21.62
N PRO A 822 6.17 38.23 20.54
CA PRO A 822 7.43 37.95 19.86
C PRO A 822 8.13 39.23 19.38
N ALA A 823 9.44 39.11 19.10
CA ALA A 823 10.18 40.19 18.46
C ALA A 823 9.66 40.44 17.05
N GLU A 824 9.76 41.69 16.59
CA GLU A 824 9.44 42.05 15.21
C GLU A 824 10.29 41.29 14.20
N VAL A 825 9.67 40.89 13.08
CA VAL A 825 10.37 40.22 11.99
C VAL A 825 11.51 41.11 11.48
N PRO A 826 12.75 40.57 11.34
CA PRO A 826 13.85 41.31 10.73
C PRO A 826 13.49 41.84 9.34
N ALA A 827 13.86 43.09 9.04
CA ALA A 827 13.49 43.75 7.79
C ALA A 827 13.89 42.95 6.54
N LYS A 828 15.06 42.28 6.58
CA LYS A 828 15.56 41.41 5.49
C LYS A 828 14.63 40.22 5.18
N TRP A 829 13.87 39.73 6.15
CA TRP A 829 12.96 38.58 5.97
C TRP A 829 11.53 39.00 5.62
N ARG A 830 11.15 40.25 5.84
CA ARG A 830 9.77 40.72 5.63
C ARG A 830 9.27 40.43 4.20
N GLY A 831 10.09 40.69 3.19
CA GLY A 831 9.76 40.39 1.79
C GLY A 831 9.72 38.90 1.43
N LEU A 832 10.26 38.02 2.29
CA LEU A 832 10.25 36.56 2.10
C LEU A 832 9.01 35.89 2.72
N VAL A 833 8.45 36.47 3.79
CA VAL A 833 7.25 35.94 4.44
C VAL A 833 6.06 36.05 3.50
N GLY A 834 5.37 34.93 3.25
CA GLY A 834 4.27 34.88 2.30
C GLY A 834 3.86 33.46 1.90
N GLU A 835 2.93 33.41 0.93
CA GLU A 835 2.41 32.18 0.34
C GLU A 835 2.96 32.01 -1.08
N TYR A 836 3.31 30.78 -1.44
CA TYR A 836 3.87 30.43 -2.74
C TYR A 836 3.26 29.14 -3.28
N GLY A 837 3.20 28.99 -4.60
CA GLY A 837 2.70 27.78 -5.27
C GLY A 837 1.21 27.84 -5.62
N TRP A 838 0.48 26.79 -5.28
CA TRP A 838 -0.90 26.55 -5.73
C TRP A 838 -1.89 26.46 -4.56
N ASP A 839 -3.17 26.69 -4.84
CA ASP A 839 -4.26 26.62 -3.86
C ASP A 839 -4.37 25.24 -3.20
N HIS A 840 -4.15 24.15 -3.95
CA HIS A 840 -4.23 22.78 -3.45
C HIS A 840 -2.97 22.29 -2.72
N ASN A 841 -1.83 23.00 -2.85
CA ASN A 841 -0.58 22.64 -2.19
C ASN A 841 0.30 23.88 -1.99
N THR A 842 0.02 24.61 -0.91
CA THR A 842 0.63 25.91 -0.62
C THR A 842 1.92 25.75 0.17
N LEU A 843 2.98 26.45 -0.24
CA LEU A 843 4.18 26.65 0.56
C LEU A 843 4.04 27.96 1.33
N TYR A 844 4.06 27.91 2.66
CA TYR A 844 4.16 29.11 3.49
C TYR A 844 5.60 29.31 3.94
N ILE A 845 6.11 30.52 3.76
CA ILE A 845 7.35 30.98 4.41
C ILE A 845 6.96 31.93 5.53
N LEU A 846 7.36 31.59 6.75
CA LEU A 846 6.87 32.21 7.98
C LEU A 846 8.04 32.54 8.89
N GLU A 847 7.94 33.63 9.65
CA GLU A 847 8.85 33.86 10.78
C GLU A 847 8.24 33.29 12.05
N ASP A 848 9.03 32.56 12.83
CA ASP A 848 8.67 32.02 14.13
C ASP A 848 9.90 31.93 15.03
N HIS A 849 9.80 32.48 16.25
CA HIS A 849 10.89 32.50 17.24
C HIS A 849 12.26 32.97 16.70
N GLY A 850 12.28 33.98 15.82
CA GLY A 850 13.53 34.54 15.29
C GLY A 850 14.20 33.66 14.24
N GLN A 851 13.45 32.75 13.60
CA GLN A 851 13.89 31.92 12.48
C GLN A 851 12.81 31.87 11.40
N LEU A 852 13.20 31.67 10.13
CA LEU A 852 12.23 31.35 9.08
C LEU A 852 11.86 29.87 9.09
N TYR A 853 10.60 29.58 8.79
CA TYR A 853 10.05 28.25 8.65
C TYR A 853 9.40 28.08 7.28
N ALA A 854 9.47 26.85 6.75
CA ALA A 854 8.70 26.42 5.60
C ALA A 854 7.60 25.46 6.06
N LEU A 855 6.33 25.82 5.85
CA LEU A 855 5.21 24.88 5.92
C LEU A 855 4.91 24.39 4.51
N ILE A 856 5.17 23.11 4.26
CA ILE A 856 5.08 22.49 2.92
C ILE A 856 4.20 21.22 2.97
N GLU A 857 3.44 20.96 1.90
CA GLU A 857 2.48 19.86 1.81
C GLU A 857 1.44 19.84 2.94
N TRP A 858 1.03 21.00 3.46
CA TRP A 858 0.07 21.18 4.56
C TRP A 858 0.44 20.62 5.94
N PHE A 859 1.43 19.73 6.03
CA PHE A 859 1.74 19.02 7.26
C PHE A 859 3.16 19.25 7.77
N TYR A 860 4.13 19.56 6.89
CA TYR A 860 5.54 19.63 7.27
C TYR A 860 5.99 21.06 7.58
N TYR A 861 6.25 21.33 8.86
CA TYR A 861 6.72 22.61 9.40
C TYR A 861 8.22 22.57 9.69
N TYR A 862 9.06 23.01 8.75
CA TYR A 862 10.52 22.91 8.84
C TYR A 862 11.18 24.23 9.26
N PRO A 863 12.04 24.25 10.30
CA PRO A 863 12.91 25.38 10.56
C PRO A 863 13.97 25.51 9.45
N LEU A 864 14.20 26.72 8.97
CA LEU A 864 15.15 27.01 7.90
C LEU A 864 16.44 27.61 8.44
N LYS A 865 17.57 27.09 8.01
CA LYS A 865 18.88 27.66 8.33
C LYS A 865 19.28 28.66 7.25
N GLU A 866 19.48 29.92 7.64
CA GLU A 866 19.96 30.97 6.74
C GLU A 866 21.41 30.68 6.29
N VAL A 867 21.65 30.75 4.98
CA VAL A 867 22.99 30.66 4.36
C VAL A 867 23.42 32.03 3.85
N SER A 868 22.50 32.73 3.19
CA SER A 868 22.66 34.11 2.73
C SER A 868 21.29 34.81 2.73
N GLU A 869 21.23 36.08 2.33
CA GLU A 869 20.00 36.89 2.34
C GLU A 869 18.81 36.24 1.59
N ASN A 870 19.10 35.45 0.54
CA ASN A 870 18.10 34.81 -0.32
C ASN A 870 18.24 33.28 -0.38
N GLU A 871 19.12 32.68 0.43
CA GLU A 871 19.36 31.24 0.42
C GLU A 871 19.25 30.63 1.80
N PHE A 872 18.48 29.55 1.89
CA PHE A 872 18.20 28.83 3.12
C PHE A 872 18.31 27.33 2.92
N LEU A 873 18.51 26.59 4.01
CA LEU A 873 18.56 25.13 4.00
C LEU A 873 17.44 24.54 4.86
N PHE A 874 16.87 23.43 4.38
CA PHE A 874 16.07 22.55 5.21
C PHE A 874 16.96 21.89 6.30
N PRO A 875 16.37 21.42 7.42
CA PRO A 875 17.13 20.76 8.46
C PRO A 875 17.63 19.38 7.99
N ASP A 876 18.59 18.78 8.71
CA ASP A 876 19.21 17.50 8.30
C ASP A 876 18.34 16.24 8.59
N TYR A 877 17.02 16.44 8.73
CA TYR A 877 16.01 15.41 8.98
C TYR A 877 14.73 15.67 8.17
N GLY A 878 13.81 14.69 8.14
CA GLY A 878 12.56 14.79 7.39
C GLY A 878 12.76 14.47 5.90
N LEU A 879 11.83 14.90 5.03
CA LEU A 879 11.86 14.52 3.62
C LEU A 879 12.82 15.34 2.75
N TYR A 880 13.15 16.57 3.15
CA TYR A 880 13.90 17.55 2.35
C TYR A 880 15.35 17.76 2.81
N HIS A 881 15.87 16.87 3.65
CA HIS A 881 17.21 17.04 4.22
C HIS A 881 18.31 17.13 3.16
N GLY A 882 19.19 18.12 3.29
CA GLY A 882 20.28 18.39 2.34
C GLY A 882 19.88 19.27 1.14
N GLU A 883 18.59 19.60 1.00
CA GLU A 883 18.10 20.53 -0.03
C GLU A 883 17.86 21.92 0.58
N GLY A 884 17.64 22.93 -0.28
CA GLY A 884 17.50 24.31 0.14
C GLY A 884 16.39 25.08 -0.56
N LEU A 885 16.30 26.36 -0.21
CA LEU A 885 15.38 27.34 -0.78
C LEU A 885 16.19 28.52 -1.34
N LYS A 886 15.83 28.97 -2.54
CA LYS A 886 16.44 30.13 -3.20
C LYS A 886 15.36 31.12 -3.63
N PHE A 887 15.41 32.33 -3.12
CA PHE A 887 14.42 33.37 -3.37
C PHE A 887 14.86 34.33 -4.49
N THR A 888 13.92 34.68 -5.37
CA THR A 888 14.09 35.77 -6.33
C THR A 888 13.21 36.94 -5.90
N ARG A 889 13.78 38.15 -5.81
CA ARG A 889 13.06 39.37 -5.37
C ARG A 889 12.82 40.34 -6.51
N ASP A 890 11.76 41.14 -6.36
CA ASP A 890 11.53 42.35 -7.15
C ASP A 890 12.37 43.54 -6.65
N THR A 891 12.18 44.71 -7.28
CA THR A 891 12.86 45.96 -6.92
C THR A 891 12.46 46.53 -5.57
N ASP A 892 11.30 46.12 -5.03
CA ASP A 892 10.79 46.55 -3.73
C ASP A 892 11.28 45.63 -2.60
N GLY A 893 12.06 44.60 -2.94
CA GLY A 893 12.62 43.63 -2.00
C GLY A 893 11.65 42.51 -1.62
N ASN A 894 10.52 42.37 -2.31
CA ASN A 894 9.58 41.27 -2.08
C ASN A 894 9.95 40.07 -2.93
N ALA A 895 9.95 38.86 -2.36
CA ALA A 895 10.18 37.66 -3.13
C ALA A 895 9.00 37.38 -4.04
N VAL A 896 9.23 37.31 -5.36
CA VAL A 896 8.22 36.98 -6.37
C VAL A 896 8.14 35.48 -6.64
N GLU A 897 9.17 34.74 -6.27
CA GLU A 897 9.24 33.28 -6.37
C GLU A 897 10.29 32.72 -5.39
N VAL A 898 10.15 31.42 -5.11
CA VAL A 898 11.15 30.62 -4.39
C VAL A 898 11.32 29.27 -5.08
N VAL A 899 12.56 28.84 -5.30
CA VAL A 899 12.88 27.47 -5.68
C VAL A 899 13.18 26.69 -4.40
N ALA A 900 12.30 25.78 -3.99
CA ALA A 900 12.45 24.95 -2.80
C ALA A 900 12.60 23.48 -3.22
N ALA A 901 13.73 22.85 -2.87
CA ALA A 901 14.06 21.48 -3.27
C ALA A 901 13.88 21.22 -4.77
N GLU A 902 14.50 22.08 -5.58
CA GLU A 902 14.45 22.09 -7.06
C GLU A 902 13.07 22.35 -7.69
N VAL A 903 12.04 22.61 -6.89
CA VAL A 903 10.69 22.95 -7.38
C VAL A 903 10.46 24.46 -7.26
N LYS A 904 9.97 25.07 -8.34
CA LYS A 904 9.64 26.49 -8.40
C LYS A 904 8.23 26.76 -7.85
N PHE A 905 8.14 27.63 -6.85
CA PHE A 905 6.89 28.14 -6.28
C PHE A 905 6.79 29.65 -6.53
N VAL A 906 5.78 30.07 -7.29
CA VAL A 906 5.51 31.49 -7.55
C VAL A 906 4.76 32.10 -6.38
N ARG A 907 5.08 33.34 -5.98
CA ARG A 907 4.36 34.05 -4.90
C ARG A 907 2.88 34.19 -5.27
N ARG A 908 2.02 33.96 -4.29
CA ARG A 908 0.57 34.13 -4.40
C ARG A 908 0.16 35.49 -3.85
N GLU A 909 -0.82 36.11 -4.52
CA GLU A 909 -1.52 37.29 -4.02
C GLU A 909 -2.81 36.83 -3.35
N VAL A 910 -2.87 36.90 -2.01
CA VAL A 910 -4.01 36.43 -1.22
C VAL A 910 -4.53 37.55 -0.32
N GLY A 911 -5.83 37.83 -0.42
CA GLY A 911 -6.47 38.90 0.34
C GLY A 911 -6.07 40.28 -0.15
N THR A 912 -5.91 41.21 0.78
CA THR A 912 -5.55 42.61 0.49
C THR A 912 -4.15 42.98 0.96
N LYS A 913 -3.58 44.03 0.38
CA LYS A 913 -2.32 44.60 0.88
C LYS A 913 -2.56 45.34 2.19
N ASP A 914 -1.51 45.47 2.99
CA ASP A 914 -1.59 46.14 4.28
C ASP A 914 -2.15 47.56 4.15
N GLY A 915 -3.22 47.84 4.90
CA GLY A 915 -3.90 49.13 4.92
C GLY A 915 -4.97 49.32 3.84
N GLU A 916 -5.09 48.42 2.88
CA GLU A 916 -6.23 48.37 1.97
C GLU A 916 -7.46 47.78 2.68
N THR A 917 -8.65 48.06 2.14
CA THR A 917 -9.89 47.45 2.59
C THR A 917 -10.41 46.58 1.45
N PHE A 918 -10.70 45.33 1.77
CA PHE A 918 -11.26 44.37 0.84
C PHE A 918 -12.57 44.93 0.28
N LYS A 919 -12.85 44.66 -0.99
CA LYS A 919 -14.08 45.09 -1.65
C LYS A 919 -14.60 44.00 -2.58
N ILE A 920 -15.91 43.78 -2.53
CA ILE A 920 -16.65 43.01 -3.53
C ILE A 920 -17.26 43.94 -4.56
N GLU A 921 -17.63 43.39 -5.70
CA GLU A 921 -18.61 44.01 -6.59
C GLU A 921 -20.01 43.52 -6.15
N PRO A 922 -20.88 44.40 -5.63
CA PRO A 922 -22.22 43.99 -5.21
C PRO A 922 -23.03 43.45 -6.39
N VAL A 923 -23.72 42.32 -6.22
CA VAL A 923 -24.51 41.69 -7.29
C VAL A 923 -25.70 42.55 -7.76
N LYS A 924 -26.07 43.57 -6.98
CA LYS A 924 -27.12 44.57 -7.29
C LYS A 924 -26.72 45.96 -6.77
N PRO A 925 -27.26 47.05 -7.34
CA PRO A 925 -27.07 48.39 -6.81
C PRO A 925 -27.48 48.49 -5.33
N ILE A 926 -26.65 49.14 -4.52
CA ILE A 926 -26.86 49.25 -3.06
C ILE A 926 -28.20 49.90 -2.71
N ASP A 927 -28.67 50.87 -3.50
CA ASP A 927 -29.94 51.55 -3.23
C ASP A 927 -31.16 50.63 -3.43
N ASP A 928 -31.11 49.75 -4.44
CA ASP A 928 -32.15 48.75 -4.69
C ASP A 928 -32.17 47.72 -3.55
N LEU A 929 -30.99 47.28 -3.11
CA LEU A 929 -30.84 46.39 -1.95
C LEU A 929 -31.39 47.03 -0.67
N ARG A 930 -31.14 48.32 -0.45
CA ARG A 930 -31.63 49.06 0.72
C ARG A 930 -33.14 49.15 0.70
N ALA A 931 -33.74 49.52 -0.43
CA ALA A 931 -35.19 49.60 -0.58
C ALA A 931 -35.85 48.23 -0.35
N ALA A 932 -35.30 47.17 -0.94
CA ALA A 932 -35.81 45.81 -0.77
C ALA A 932 -35.68 45.29 0.67
N ALA A 933 -34.57 45.59 1.36
CA ALA A 933 -34.36 45.16 2.73
C ALA A 933 -35.25 45.89 3.74
N LEU A 934 -35.49 47.20 3.56
CA LEU A 934 -36.40 47.98 4.39
C LEU A 934 -37.88 47.60 4.21
N ALA A 935 -38.24 47.09 3.03
CA ALA A 935 -39.58 46.56 2.76
C ALA A 935 -39.79 45.14 3.31
N ALA A 936 -38.72 44.46 3.76
CA ALA A 936 -38.78 43.12 4.31
C ALA A 936 -38.84 43.12 5.85
N SER A 937 -39.33 42.03 6.42
CA SER A 937 -39.37 41.81 7.88
C SER A 937 -38.46 40.65 8.27
N PRO A 938 -37.86 40.67 9.48
CA PRO A 938 -37.11 39.54 10.00
C PRO A 938 -37.97 38.25 10.02
N PRO A 939 -37.34 37.07 9.93
CA PRO A 939 -38.06 35.80 10.02
C PRO A 939 -38.76 35.69 11.38
N PRO A 940 -39.99 35.16 11.45
CA PRO A 940 -40.72 35.02 12.69
C PRO A 940 -40.06 33.99 13.61
N GLU A 941 -39.86 34.35 14.88
CA GLU A 941 -39.28 33.48 15.90
C GLU A 941 -40.29 33.19 17.01
N PRO A 942 -41.00 32.05 16.99
CA PRO A 942 -41.85 31.66 18.11
C PRO A 942 -40.97 31.21 19.29
N GLY A 943 -41.29 31.66 20.50
CA GLY A 943 -40.56 31.29 21.71
C GLY A 943 -40.58 32.37 22.78
N ASN A 944 -40.13 32.02 23.99
CA ASN A 944 -39.94 32.96 25.09
C ASN A 944 -38.52 33.52 25.03
N TYR A 945 -38.38 34.74 24.49
CA TYR A 945 -37.11 35.47 24.43
C TYR A 945 -37.04 36.53 25.53
N GLN A 946 -35.83 36.90 25.92
CA GLN A 946 -35.60 38.05 26.80
C GLN A 946 -35.82 39.36 26.05
N ASP A 947 -36.26 40.39 26.76
CA ASP A 947 -36.33 41.75 26.22
C ASP A 947 -34.93 42.27 25.88
N ALA A 948 -34.82 42.99 24.76
CA ALA A 948 -33.57 43.58 24.35
C ALA A 948 -33.22 44.78 25.24
N ASN A 949 -31.98 44.80 25.75
CA ASN A 949 -31.39 45.89 26.53
C ASN A 949 -30.07 46.27 25.85
N LEU A 950 -30.19 46.90 24.69
CA LEU A 950 -29.06 47.37 23.90
C LEU A 950 -28.48 48.63 24.53
N VAL A 951 -27.18 48.60 24.82
CA VAL A 951 -26.43 49.71 25.44
C VAL A 951 -25.20 50.02 24.60
N ASP A 952 -24.83 51.29 24.53
CA ASP A 952 -23.62 51.73 23.85
C ASP A 952 -22.37 51.34 24.67
N LEU A 953 -21.41 50.66 24.04
CA LEU A 953 -20.15 50.26 24.69
C LEU A 953 -19.38 51.45 25.28
N THR A 954 -19.40 52.60 24.60
CA THR A 954 -18.60 53.77 24.99
C THR A 954 -19.15 54.50 26.22
N THR A 955 -20.43 54.32 26.54
CA THR A 955 -21.02 54.84 27.78
C THR A 955 -20.64 54.00 29.00
N LEU A 956 -20.31 52.72 28.78
CA LEU A 956 -19.83 51.81 29.84
C LEU A 956 -18.32 51.92 30.06
N ASP A 957 -17.52 52.04 28.99
CA ASP A 957 -16.08 52.29 29.05
C ASP A 957 -15.64 53.25 27.92
N PRO A 958 -15.40 54.55 28.22
CA PRO A 958 -15.07 55.55 27.21
C PRO A 958 -13.67 55.38 26.59
N THR A 959 -12.89 54.41 27.06
CA THR A 959 -11.56 54.11 26.48
C THR A 959 -11.62 53.07 25.34
N ILE A 960 -12.77 52.43 25.13
CA ILE A 960 -13.01 51.59 23.96
C ILE A 960 -13.07 52.53 22.74
N LYS A 961 -12.27 52.25 21.73
CA LYS A 961 -12.28 53.04 20.48
C LYS A 961 -13.26 52.43 19.50
N LEU A 962 -13.84 53.29 18.66
CA LEU A 962 -14.76 52.89 17.62
C LEU A 962 -14.16 53.20 16.24
N ASP A 963 -14.22 52.23 15.34
CA ASP A 963 -13.96 52.35 13.91
C ASP A 963 -15.07 51.58 13.17
N ILE A 964 -16.31 52.07 13.34
CA ILE A 964 -17.52 51.41 12.85
C ILE A 964 -17.57 51.48 11.33
N ARG A 965 -17.11 50.41 10.67
CA ARG A 965 -16.84 50.41 9.22
C ARG A 965 -18.07 50.65 8.38
N TYR A 966 -19.22 50.15 8.84
CA TYR A 966 -20.50 50.31 8.14
C TYR A 966 -21.18 51.67 8.35
N ALA A 967 -20.60 52.56 9.17
CA ALA A 967 -20.96 53.99 9.22
C ALA A 967 -20.17 54.84 8.21
N SER A 968 -19.31 54.21 7.39
CA SER A 968 -18.48 54.85 6.37
C SER A 968 -18.49 54.00 5.09
N THR A 969 -17.76 54.43 4.04
CA THR A 969 -17.55 53.64 2.82
C THR A 969 -16.35 52.67 2.93
N ASN A 970 -15.74 52.58 4.11
CA ASN A 970 -14.54 51.80 4.36
C ASN A 970 -14.86 50.36 4.81
N ASN A 971 -15.61 49.64 3.98
CA ASN A 971 -16.06 48.25 4.20
C ASN A 971 -16.15 47.49 2.88
N PHE A 972 -16.44 46.19 2.94
CA PHE A 972 -16.45 45.28 1.80
C PHE A 972 -17.40 45.68 0.65
N THR A 973 -18.46 46.44 0.91
CA THR A 973 -19.41 46.88 -0.14
C THR A 973 -19.11 48.29 -0.67
N GLY A 974 -18.28 49.07 0.03
CA GLY A 974 -18.03 50.46 -0.30
C GLY A 974 -19.18 51.43 0.01
N ALA A 975 -20.22 51.02 0.76
CA ALA A 975 -21.40 51.83 1.04
C ALA A 975 -21.63 52.11 2.53
N VAL A 976 -22.44 53.13 2.83
CA VAL A 976 -22.84 53.49 4.21
C VAL A 976 -24.17 52.82 4.58
N PHE A 977 -24.22 52.16 5.74
CA PHE A 977 -25.39 51.45 6.26
C PHE A 977 -25.89 52.01 7.60
N TYR A 978 -25.00 52.53 8.43
CA TYR A 978 -25.34 53.17 9.70
C TYR A 978 -25.23 54.69 9.59
N LYS A 979 -26.15 55.45 10.20
CA LYS A 979 -26.06 56.93 10.20
C LYS A 979 -25.17 57.48 11.30
N GLN A 980 -24.92 56.69 12.35
CA GLN A 980 -24.07 57.05 13.47
C GLN A 980 -23.03 55.96 13.77
N PRO A 981 -21.76 56.32 14.03
CA PRO A 981 -20.69 55.36 14.32
C PRO A 981 -20.71 54.94 15.80
N ARG A 982 -21.78 54.27 16.23
CA ARG A 982 -21.96 53.77 17.61
C ARG A 982 -21.89 52.24 17.65
N ALA A 983 -21.58 51.67 18.81
CA ALA A 983 -21.53 50.23 19.01
C ALA A 983 -22.48 49.81 20.13
N PHE A 984 -23.64 49.27 19.77
CA PHE A 984 -24.63 48.78 20.72
C PHE A 984 -24.48 47.27 20.95
N MET A 985 -24.67 46.81 22.18
CA MET A 985 -24.71 45.37 22.51
C MET A 985 -25.72 45.12 23.63
N GLN A 986 -26.19 43.89 23.77
CA GLN A 986 -26.94 43.50 24.96
C GLN A 986 -26.08 43.76 26.19
N ARG A 987 -26.64 44.41 27.22
CA ARG A 987 -25.91 44.82 28.42
C ARG A 987 -24.95 43.74 29.00
N PRO A 988 -25.35 42.47 29.18
CA PRO A 988 -24.42 41.45 29.68
C PRO A 988 -23.21 41.21 28.76
N ALA A 989 -23.43 41.20 27.44
CA ALA A 989 -22.35 41.06 26.45
C ALA A 989 -21.47 42.33 26.43
N ALA A 990 -22.07 43.52 26.52
CA ALA A 990 -21.36 44.79 26.60
C ALA A 990 -20.43 44.85 27.83
N GLU A 991 -20.94 44.45 29.00
CA GLU A 991 -20.16 44.37 30.24
C GLU A 991 -19.03 43.34 30.14
N ALA A 992 -19.21 42.25 29.39
CA ALA A 992 -18.15 41.28 29.13
C ALA A 992 -17.03 41.86 28.26
N VAL A 993 -17.36 42.63 27.20
CA VAL A 993 -16.36 43.38 26.41
C VAL A 993 -15.60 44.38 27.28
N VAL A 994 -16.28 45.08 28.19
CA VAL A 994 -15.61 46.02 29.12
C VAL A 994 -14.61 45.29 30.03
N ARG A 995 -14.94 44.10 30.53
CA ARG A 995 -14.00 43.29 31.31
C ARG A 995 -12.81 42.81 30.47
N ALA A 996 -13.04 42.39 29.22
CA ALA A 996 -11.97 42.03 28.29
C ALA A 996 -11.03 43.23 28.02
N ASN A 997 -11.58 44.41 27.74
CA ASN A 997 -10.82 45.65 27.55
C ASN A 997 -9.97 45.99 28.79
N LYS A 998 -10.55 45.85 29.99
CA LYS A 998 -9.83 46.07 31.25
C LYS A 998 -8.64 45.13 31.44
N ARG A 999 -8.74 43.86 31.01
CA ARG A 999 -7.62 42.91 31.04
C ARG A 999 -6.52 43.32 30.05
N LEU A 1000 -6.88 43.75 28.84
CA LEU A 1000 -5.92 44.17 27.82
C LEU A 1000 -5.15 45.43 28.20
N LYS A 1001 -5.78 46.36 28.93
CA LYS A 1001 -5.09 47.57 29.44
C LYS A 1001 -3.89 47.25 30.31
N GLN A 1002 -3.94 46.15 31.06
CA GLN A 1002 -2.81 45.69 31.88
C GLN A 1002 -1.59 45.27 31.04
N ARG A 1003 -1.79 45.05 29.73
CA ARG A 1003 -0.78 44.72 28.73
C ARG A 1003 -0.47 45.86 27.76
N GLY A 1004 -0.92 47.09 28.05
CA GLY A 1004 -0.69 48.24 27.16
C GLY A 1004 -1.57 48.27 25.91
N LEU A 1005 -2.67 47.51 25.88
CA LEU A 1005 -3.54 47.35 24.73
C LEU A 1005 -4.98 47.79 25.04
N GLY A 1006 -5.72 48.22 24.03
CA GLY A 1006 -7.16 48.48 24.10
C GLY A 1006 -7.93 47.83 22.96
N LEU A 1007 -9.26 47.81 23.07
CA LEU A 1007 -10.16 47.30 22.03
C LEU A 1007 -10.61 48.40 21.06
N LEU A 1008 -10.58 48.08 19.77
CA LEU A 1008 -11.13 48.87 18.68
C LEU A 1008 -12.28 48.10 18.03
N ILE A 1009 -13.49 48.66 18.09
CA ILE A 1009 -14.71 47.99 17.62
C ILE A 1009 -15.01 48.37 16.16
N HIS A 1010 -15.21 47.37 15.31
CA HIS A 1010 -15.57 47.52 13.91
C HIS A 1010 -17.07 47.34 13.64
N ASP A 1011 -17.71 46.43 14.37
CA ASP A 1011 -19.16 46.26 14.36
C ASP A 1011 -19.67 45.59 15.65
N ALA A 1012 -20.93 45.78 15.97
CA ALA A 1012 -21.57 45.20 17.16
C ALA A 1012 -23.03 44.80 16.82
N TYR A 1013 -24.04 45.40 17.45
CA TYR A 1013 -25.42 45.22 17.00
C TYR A 1013 -25.57 45.68 15.54
N ARG A 1014 -26.06 44.78 14.68
CA ARG A 1014 -26.37 45.06 13.27
C ARG A 1014 -27.86 44.88 13.08
N PRO A 1015 -28.64 45.85 12.57
CA PRO A 1015 -30.05 45.62 12.29
C PRO A 1015 -30.24 44.51 11.23
N TRP A 1016 -31.27 43.67 11.36
CA TRP A 1016 -31.50 42.54 10.45
C TRP A 1016 -31.55 42.93 8.96
N HIS A 1017 -32.17 44.08 8.62
CA HIS A 1017 -32.23 44.55 7.24
C HIS A 1017 -30.84 44.81 6.64
N VAL A 1018 -29.84 45.20 7.45
CA VAL A 1018 -28.45 45.36 6.99
C VAL A 1018 -27.82 43.98 6.71
N THR A 1019 -28.04 42.98 7.56
CA THR A 1019 -27.63 41.58 7.26
C THR A 1019 -28.27 41.09 5.96
N LYS A 1020 -29.54 41.41 5.72
CA LYS A 1020 -30.19 41.10 4.44
C LYS A 1020 -29.51 41.79 3.26
N MET A 1021 -29.14 43.07 3.40
CA MET A 1021 -28.38 43.78 2.36
C MET A 1021 -27.03 43.13 2.10
N PHE A 1022 -26.28 42.73 3.15
CA PHE A 1022 -24.98 42.07 2.99
C PHE A 1022 -25.11 40.75 2.22
N TRP A 1023 -26.07 39.92 2.61
CA TRP A 1023 -26.36 38.67 1.92
C TRP A 1023 -26.79 38.86 0.47
N ASP A 1024 -27.68 39.81 0.22
CA ASP A 1024 -28.20 40.08 -1.13
C ASP A 1024 -27.19 40.83 -2.01
N ALA A 1025 -26.15 41.46 -1.43
CA ALA A 1025 -25.04 42.10 -2.15
C ALA A 1025 -23.92 41.11 -2.51
N THR A 1026 -23.73 40.07 -1.71
CA THR A 1026 -22.54 39.20 -1.80
C THR A 1026 -22.72 38.11 -2.86
N PRO A 1027 -21.74 37.91 -3.77
CA PRO A 1027 -21.71 36.76 -4.68
C PRO A 1027 -21.82 35.42 -3.93
N ASP A 1028 -22.39 34.41 -4.58
CA ASP A 1028 -22.70 33.13 -3.91
C ASP A 1028 -21.45 32.45 -3.34
N GLU A 1029 -20.32 32.53 -4.03
CA GLU A 1029 -19.04 31.96 -3.65
C GLU A 1029 -18.36 32.64 -2.44
N LEU A 1030 -18.85 33.81 -2.00
CA LEU A 1030 -18.32 34.55 -0.85
C LEU A 1030 -19.27 34.56 0.35
N LYS A 1031 -20.39 33.84 0.28
CA LYS A 1031 -21.43 33.86 1.32
C LYS A 1031 -21.04 33.21 2.64
N ASP A 1032 -19.90 32.51 2.71
CA ASP A 1032 -19.35 31.98 3.96
C ASP A 1032 -18.96 33.09 4.95
N PHE A 1033 -18.69 34.32 4.46
CA PHE A 1033 -18.32 35.49 5.27
C PHE A 1033 -19.51 36.41 5.61
N VAL A 1034 -20.74 36.05 5.22
CA VAL A 1034 -21.92 36.85 5.53
C VAL A 1034 -23.07 35.99 6.05
N ALA A 1035 -23.69 36.43 7.14
CA ALA A 1035 -24.78 35.68 7.77
C ALA A 1035 -26.03 35.59 6.87
N ASN A 1036 -26.61 34.39 6.76
CA ASN A 1036 -27.87 34.19 6.05
C ASN A 1036 -29.04 34.84 6.80
N PRO A 1037 -29.74 35.84 6.21
CA PRO A 1037 -30.80 36.58 6.89
C PRO A 1037 -32.01 35.72 7.23
N ALA A 1038 -32.22 34.57 6.56
CA ALA A 1038 -33.30 33.65 6.88
C ALA A 1038 -33.17 33.05 8.30
N ASN A 1039 -31.96 33.02 8.86
CA ASN A 1039 -31.68 32.52 10.20
C ASN A 1039 -31.41 33.65 11.21
N GLY A 1040 -31.32 34.90 10.73
CA GLY A 1040 -30.72 36.02 11.46
C GLY A 1040 -29.24 35.82 11.75
N SER A 1041 -28.63 36.78 12.45
CA SER A 1041 -27.25 36.72 12.93
C SER A 1041 -27.15 37.03 14.42
N ARG A 1042 -26.02 36.70 15.04
CA ARG A 1042 -25.76 37.07 16.45
C ARG A 1042 -25.58 38.58 16.61
N HIS A 1043 -25.10 39.27 15.58
CA HIS A 1043 -25.12 40.73 15.53
C HIS A 1043 -26.56 41.28 15.62
N ASN A 1044 -27.53 40.67 14.92
CA ASN A 1044 -28.94 41.12 15.00
C ASN A 1044 -29.57 40.89 16.37
N ARG A 1045 -28.94 40.09 17.23
CA ARG A 1045 -29.38 39.83 18.60
C ARG A 1045 -28.67 40.72 19.62
N GLY A 1046 -27.69 41.51 19.18
CA GLY A 1046 -26.84 42.35 20.03
C GLY A 1046 -25.81 41.56 20.84
N CYS A 1047 -25.51 40.33 20.42
CA CYS A 1047 -24.63 39.41 21.15
C CYS A 1047 -23.39 39.01 20.35
N ALA A 1048 -23.05 39.73 19.29
CA ALA A 1048 -21.78 39.58 18.58
C ALA A 1048 -21.05 40.91 18.49
N VAL A 1049 -19.72 40.85 18.40
CA VAL A 1049 -18.85 41.99 18.23
C VAL A 1049 -17.69 41.63 17.29
N ASP A 1050 -17.43 42.53 16.35
CA ASP A 1050 -16.27 42.49 15.46
C ASP A 1050 -15.26 43.51 15.96
N LEU A 1051 -14.04 43.07 16.28
CA LEU A 1051 -13.06 43.95 16.90
C LEU A 1051 -11.61 43.56 16.65
N THR A 1052 -10.71 44.51 16.89
CA THR A 1052 -9.26 44.31 16.90
C THR A 1052 -8.62 44.98 18.13
N LEU A 1053 -7.31 44.81 18.25
CA LEU A 1053 -6.50 45.46 19.28
C LEU A 1053 -5.96 46.80 18.77
N TYR A 1054 -5.74 47.76 19.66
CA TYR A 1054 -4.93 48.93 19.40
C TYR A 1054 -3.91 49.13 20.52
N ASP A 1055 -2.76 49.70 20.19
CA ASP A 1055 -1.69 50.01 21.12
C ASP A 1055 -2.02 51.29 21.91
N LEU A 1056 -1.96 51.26 23.24
CA LEU A 1056 -2.35 52.41 24.07
C LEU A 1056 -1.38 53.58 23.95
N ASP A 1057 -0.09 53.31 23.69
CA ASP A 1057 0.95 54.34 23.65
C ASP A 1057 0.91 55.14 22.34
N THR A 1058 0.78 54.44 21.21
CA THR A 1058 0.72 55.03 19.86
C THR A 1058 -0.70 55.37 19.42
N GLY A 1059 -1.69 54.74 20.04
CA GLY A 1059 -3.10 54.84 19.69
C GLY A 1059 -3.48 54.15 18.37
N LYS A 1060 -2.56 53.45 17.71
CA LYS A 1060 -2.74 52.82 16.40
C LYS A 1060 -3.32 51.40 16.52
N PRO A 1061 -4.16 50.95 15.56
CA PRO A 1061 -4.57 49.56 15.48
C PRO A 1061 -3.36 48.63 15.36
N ILE A 1062 -3.40 47.50 16.07
CA ILE A 1062 -2.43 46.41 15.91
C ILE A 1062 -2.71 45.72 14.58
N GLN A 1063 -1.67 45.58 13.77
CA GLN A 1063 -1.77 44.86 12.52
C GLN A 1063 -1.91 43.36 12.78
N MET A 1064 -2.90 42.74 12.14
CA MET A 1064 -3.20 41.31 12.24
C MET A 1064 -2.85 40.60 10.93
N VAL A 1065 -3.11 39.29 10.83
CA VAL A 1065 -2.80 38.48 9.64
C VAL A 1065 -3.65 38.86 8.42
N ALA A 1066 -4.83 39.43 8.63
CA ALA A 1066 -5.74 39.96 7.61
C ALA A 1066 -6.34 41.29 8.10
N GLY A 1067 -6.85 42.10 7.18
CA GLY A 1067 -7.71 43.24 7.54
C GLY A 1067 -9.09 42.78 8.02
N TYR A 1068 -9.79 43.63 8.78
CA TYR A 1068 -11.22 43.43 9.03
C TYR A 1068 -11.97 43.39 7.70
N ASP A 1069 -13.01 42.56 7.61
CA ASP A 1069 -13.90 42.46 6.45
C ASP A 1069 -13.25 41.84 5.19
N GLU A 1070 -12.10 41.18 5.35
CA GLU A 1070 -11.42 40.49 4.25
C GLU A 1070 -12.03 39.10 4.00
N PHE A 1071 -12.48 38.81 2.79
CA PHE A 1071 -13.04 37.49 2.44
C PHE A 1071 -11.95 36.60 1.83
N SER A 1072 -10.99 36.21 2.66
CA SER A 1072 -9.86 35.37 2.25
C SER A 1072 -9.51 34.31 3.31
N PRO A 1073 -8.73 33.27 2.96
CA PRO A 1073 -8.18 32.32 3.92
C PRO A 1073 -7.42 32.95 5.10
N ARG A 1074 -6.91 34.18 4.96
CA ARG A 1074 -6.17 34.89 6.02
C ARG A 1074 -7.07 35.25 7.21
N SER A 1075 -8.39 35.27 7.00
CA SER A 1075 -9.39 35.65 7.99
C SER A 1075 -9.69 34.56 9.02
N PHE A 1076 -9.25 33.33 8.78
CA PHE A 1076 -9.52 32.22 9.69
C PHE A 1076 -8.74 32.33 11.01
N PRO A 1077 -9.33 31.95 12.16
CA PRO A 1077 -8.69 32.03 13.49
C PRO A 1077 -7.36 31.26 13.61
N LEU A 1078 -7.20 30.19 12.84
CA LEU A 1078 -6.01 29.33 12.85
C LEU A 1078 -5.12 29.47 11.61
N TYR A 1079 -5.38 30.45 10.74
CA TYR A 1079 -4.57 30.67 9.54
C TYR A 1079 -3.07 30.72 9.90
N PRO A 1080 -2.21 29.91 9.24
CA PRO A 1080 -0.81 29.73 9.64
C PRO A 1080 0.11 30.88 9.19
N GLY A 1081 -0.34 31.73 8.26
CA GLY A 1081 0.46 32.78 7.65
C GLY A 1081 0.86 33.94 8.56
N GLY A 1082 1.50 34.95 7.95
CA GLY A 1082 1.92 36.19 8.61
C GLY A 1082 3.20 36.07 9.46
N THR A 1083 3.44 37.08 10.30
CA THR A 1083 4.54 37.13 11.27
C THR A 1083 4.16 36.47 12.59
N ALA A 1084 5.15 36.08 13.41
CA ALA A 1084 4.88 35.53 14.73
C ALA A 1084 4.08 36.50 15.60
N SER A 1085 4.39 37.81 15.53
CA SER A 1085 3.68 38.87 16.26
C SER A 1085 2.21 38.94 15.87
N GLN A 1086 1.87 38.96 14.57
CA GLN A 1086 0.48 38.98 14.11
C GLN A 1086 -0.31 37.76 14.62
N ARG A 1087 0.28 36.56 14.52
CA ARG A 1087 -0.36 35.33 15.04
C ARG A 1087 -0.51 35.36 16.56
N TRP A 1088 0.45 35.92 17.28
CA TRP A 1088 0.39 36.05 18.73
C TRP A 1088 -0.68 37.05 19.18
N TYR A 1089 -0.81 38.20 18.54
CA TYR A 1089 -1.84 39.19 18.87
C TYR A 1089 -3.25 38.68 18.55
N ARG A 1090 -3.43 37.99 17.42
CA ARG A 1090 -4.70 37.30 17.09
C ARG A 1090 -5.08 36.30 18.17
N GLU A 1091 -4.13 35.48 18.60
CA GLU A 1091 -4.31 34.50 19.67
C GLU A 1091 -4.62 35.16 21.02
N LEU A 1092 -3.89 36.22 21.38
CA LEU A 1092 -4.13 36.98 22.61
C LEU A 1092 -5.54 37.54 22.63
N LEU A 1093 -5.97 38.14 21.51
CA LEU A 1093 -7.30 38.71 21.38
C LEU A 1093 -8.36 37.63 21.62
N ARG A 1094 -8.24 36.50 20.91
CA ARG A 1094 -9.14 35.36 21.05
C ARG A 1094 -9.24 34.87 22.50
N ARG A 1095 -8.10 34.49 23.11
CA ARG A 1095 -8.07 33.97 24.50
C ARG A 1095 -8.62 34.98 25.50
N THR A 1096 -8.45 36.28 25.26
CA THR A 1096 -9.00 37.34 26.12
C THR A 1096 -10.52 37.37 26.05
N MET A 1097 -11.08 37.31 24.84
CA MET A 1097 -12.52 37.31 24.62
C MET A 1097 -13.17 36.02 25.16
N GLU A 1098 -12.56 34.86 24.90
CA GLU A 1098 -13.05 33.56 25.38
C GLU A 1098 -13.06 33.46 26.91
N ALA A 1099 -12.08 34.09 27.58
CA ALA A 1099 -12.05 34.18 29.03
C ALA A 1099 -13.18 35.07 29.63
N GLU A 1100 -13.96 35.73 28.78
CA GLU A 1100 -15.13 36.53 29.11
C GLU A 1100 -16.41 36.00 28.42
N ASP A 1101 -16.50 34.68 28.22
CA ASP A 1101 -17.68 33.95 27.74
C ASP A 1101 -18.06 34.20 26.26
N PHE A 1102 -17.10 34.62 25.44
CA PHE A 1102 -17.23 34.64 24.00
C PHE A 1102 -16.70 33.37 23.32
N THR A 1103 -17.10 33.14 22.08
CA THR A 1103 -16.52 32.14 21.19
C THR A 1103 -16.17 32.82 19.87
N VAL A 1104 -14.98 32.56 19.33
CA VAL A 1104 -14.58 33.11 18.02
C VAL A 1104 -15.36 32.43 16.90
N TYR A 1105 -15.73 33.18 15.86
CA TYR A 1105 -16.36 32.58 14.68
C TYR A 1105 -15.35 31.82 13.83
N GLU A 1106 -15.71 30.63 13.35
CA GLU A 1106 -14.78 29.70 12.69
C GLU A 1106 -14.14 30.26 11.40
N PHE A 1107 -14.77 31.24 10.75
CA PHE A 1107 -14.29 31.87 9.51
C PHE A 1107 -13.59 33.22 9.74
N GLU A 1108 -13.76 33.84 10.90
CA GLU A 1108 -13.39 35.23 11.16
C GLU A 1108 -12.69 35.40 12.51
N TRP A 1109 -11.39 35.69 12.49
CA TRP A 1109 -10.60 35.84 13.72
C TRP A 1109 -10.99 37.04 14.58
N TRP A 1110 -11.71 38.03 14.00
CA TRP A 1110 -12.14 39.26 14.67
C TRP A 1110 -13.55 39.17 15.26
N HIS A 1111 -14.34 38.15 14.91
CA HIS A 1111 -15.76 38.04 15.25
C HIS A 1111 -15.95 37.17 16.49
N PHE A 1112 -16.69 37.69 17.47
CA PHE A 1112 -16.90 37.02 18.74
C PHE A 1112 -18.38 36.96 19.12
N ASP A 1113 -18.88 35.74 19.33
CA ASP A 1113 -20.25 35.43 19.75
C ASP A 1113 -20.33 35.27 21.27
N TYR A 1114 -21.20 36.03 21.94
CA TYR A 1114 -21.46 35.89 23.37
C TYR A 1114 -22.38 34.69 23.64
N LYS A 1115 -22.04 33.84 24.62
CA LYS A 1115 -22.72 32.56 24.92
C LYS A 1115 -24.26 32.61 24.98
N ASP A 1116 -24.82 33.74 25.39
CA ASP A 1116 -26.26 33.92 25.64
C ASP A 1116 -27.05 34.39 24.41
N TRP A 1117 -26.44 34.48 23.22
CA TRP A 1117 -27.09 35.00 22.01
C TRP A 1117 -28.45 34.36 21.70
N LYS A 1118 -28.63 33.06 21.98
CA LYS A 1118 -29.90 32.34 21.75
C LYS A 1118 -31.07 32.81 22.62
N LYS A 1119 -30.82 33.57 23.70
CA LYS A 1119 -31.86 34.08 24.60
C LYS A 1119 -32.58 35.32 24.05
N TYR A 1120 -32.06 35.94 22.99
CA TYR A 1120 -32.57 37.19 22.42
C TYR A 1120 -33.12 36.95 21.02
N ARG A 1121 -34.23 37.63 20.68
CA ARG A 1121 -34.84 37.58 19.35
C ARG A 1121 -34.02 38.33 18.29
N ILE A 1122 -34.25 38.04 17.01
CA ILE A 1122 -33.71 38.82 15.89
C ILE A 1122 -34.25 40.26 15.99
N GLY A 1123 -33.35 41.21 16.19
CA GLY A 1123 -33.66 42.64 16.22
C GLY A 1123 -33.53 43.29 14.85
N ASN A 1124 -34.36 44.31 14.60
CA ASN A 1124 -34.31 45.12 13.39
C ASN A 1124 -34.47 46.63 13.67
N VAL A 1125 -34.27 47.04 14.92
CA VAL A 1125 -34.33 48.45 15.31
C VAL A 1125 -33.13 49.17 14.70
N THR A 1126 -33.33 50.38 14.19
CA THR A 1126 -32.24 51.23 13.70
C THR A 1126 -31.48 51.83 14.87
N PHE A 1127 -30.25 52.29 14.63
CA PHE A 1127 -29.43 52.89 15.69
C PHE A 1127 -30.09 54.14 16.28
N GLU A 1128 -30.87 54.89 15.50
CA GLU A 1128 -31.55 56.10 15.95
C GLU A 1128 -32.79 55.82 16.83
N GLU A 1129 -33.30 54.58 16.83
CA GLU A 1129 -34.45 54.16 17.63
C GLU A 1129 -34.04 53.55 18.98
N ILE A 1130 -32.74 53.29 19.18
CA ILE A 1130 -32.21 52.80 20.45
C ILE A 1130 -32.04 54.01 21.38
N ALA A 1131 -32.77 54.00 22.50
CA ALA A 1131 -32.68 55.06 23.50
C ALA A 1131 -31.28 55.11 24.14
N ASP A 1132 -30.80 56.32 24.44
CA ASP A 1132 -29.49 56.56 25.09
C ASP A 1132 -29.39 55.99 26.52
#